data_AF-A0A328W7J7-F1
#
_entry.id   AF-A0A328W7J7-F1
#
_cell.length_a   1.000
_cell.length_b   1.000
_cell.length_c   1.000
_cell.angle_alpha   90.00
_cell.angle_beta   90.00
_cell.angle_gamma   90.00
#
_symmetry.space_group_name_H-M   'P 1'
#
loop_
_entity.id
_entity.type
_entity.pdbx_description
1 polymer ?
#
loop_
_entity_poly.entity_id
_entity_poly.type
_entity_poly.pdbx_seq_one_letter_code
_entity_poly.pdbx_strand_id
1 'polypeptide(L)'
;MRQWKQRQLALKNFRRKRSAPPTTPASILPMTYARSIQLMEQVPVQSGDINMPAGEQPEPGTMPLYDIMRFPVIDWQFRWQRPQQMSEQFAQKGHRVFYVNPEIVGLGKEDASSEEVSRQVKVKNIDRNIWLVTLCANQPLNLYRDRMEYWDIQYLKWAVEHVRDKFGLSQLVSIVDLPFWTPLVTAMDQHHIVYDCMDHHAGFSTNDKTMLLLEEQLLREAGLVVTSSQHLYDRASQYNPSAVLIRNAVDTAHFSKPPDEGLPELESIHQPIIGYYGAISDWFDIQLMESLAKSRPDWTFVLIGNTFGCDTSGIKELSNVLLLGEKPYHELPAYLHRFQVALIPFKKNELTQATNPVKLYEYLAAGKPVISTELPEVITVADHLVTIADTPAQFEAAIEAALRQSEHSVIEQRQQFAERNNWDHRYEVLHGNIMRYLFPKVSVILVVHNNWSYTQQCLHRLLQPGHYPNLEIIIVDNASNDQTPSYLRSQNHPLIKVITSPTNLGFAAGNTLGCTQSSGEFIILLNNDTVVPDGSWISRLLRPFQKDEMLAMTGPMSNHVGNDQALDHFIGDAVQGAHPRWLSEFYERYRRRYRYTDLLGFFCVAIRRSVWERVGALDPAYGLGMFEDDDYCERVRNAGYRLAIVEDAFVYHHGSVTIKKLKNHVYNELWNKNKAYYEQKWSKPWRSPKGPDSLFHMVERPDEIASRINQAGTKVVLVLGLTVWENNPRRWQQIVKGLSEDEHLLVIVYTHVYHGHLIVGTRKIGPRLYFTNRIDLFSEVRFDQVVYCGSTDVHSKVHSDHYWVDSLSYHEEQLNSLLTQISNLQVLDRIGATQAVSHLCSSVHAATEITTK
;
A
#
# COMPACT_ATOMS: atom_id res chain seq x y z
N MET A 1 58.18 -9.61 5.30
CA MET A 1 59.04 -9.13 4.19
C MET A 1 58.89 -10.00 2.92
N ARG A 2 57.65 -10.25 2.46
CA ARG A 2 57.35 -10.89 1.16
C ARG A 2 55.93 -10.57 0.63
N GLN A 3 55.39 -9.40 0.96
CA GLN A 3 54.12 -8.88 0.41
C GLN A 3 54.18 -7.36 0.14
N TRP A 4 55.38 -6.83 -0.16
CA TRP A 4 55.60 -5.42 -0.51
C TRP A 4 56.40 -5.23 -1.82
N LYS A 5 56.52 -6.29 -2.63
CA LYS A 5 57.32 -6.32 -3.87
C LYS A 5 56.56 -6.80 -5.13
N GLN A 6 55.23 -6.76 -5.12
CA GLN A 6 54.40 -7.08 -6.29
C GLN A 6 53.45 -5.94 -6.72
N ARG A 7 53.65 -4.72 -6.23
CA ARG A 7 52.88 -3.52 -6.64
C ARG A 7 53.73 -2.41 -7.31
N GLN A 8 54.94 -2.71 -7.78
CA GLN A 8 55.81 -1.73 -8.47
C GLN A 8 56.33 -2.19 -9.86
N LEU A 9 55.56 -2.99 -10.59
CA LEU A 9 55.89 -3.40 -11.96
C LEU A 9 54.74 -3.13 -12.95
N ALA A 10 54.29 -1.87 -13.02
CA ALA A 10 53.37 -1.42 -14.08
C ALA A 10 53.57 0.07 -14.44
N LEU A 11 54.78 0.60 -14.23
CA LEU A 11 55.15 1.99 -14.51
C LEU A 11 56.58 2.04 -15.03
N LYS A 12 56.77 1.61 -16.28
CA LYS A 12 57.90 1.98 -17.16
C LYS A 12 57.77 1.21 -18.46
N ASN A 13 57.22 1.88 -19.46
CA ASN A 13 57.58 1.81 -20.88
C ASN A 13 56.34 2.20 -21.68
N PHE A 14 56.22 3.49 -22.01
CA PHE A 14 55.93 3.93 -23.38
C PHE A 14 55.94 5.47 -23.40
N ARG A 15 57.14 6.03 -23.57
CA ARG A 15 57.36 7.36 -24.15
C ARG A 15 58.56 7.27 -25.07
N ARG A 16 58.33 7.47 -26.38
CA ARG A 16 59.07 8.45 -27.22
C ARG A 16 58.69 8.34 -28.71
N LYS A 17 58.08 9.42 -29.24
CA LYS A 17 58.56 10.32 -30.34
C LYS A 17 57.42 11.31 -30.64
N ARG A 18 57.51 12.59 -30.21
CA ARG A 18 57.90 13.82 -30.97
C ARG A 18 57.07 13.97 -32.26
N SER A 19 56.29 15.02 -32.53
CA SER A 19 56.59 16.48 -32.50
C SER A 19 55.32 17.36 -32.61
N ALA A 20 55.34 18.56 -32.03
CA ALA A 20 54.39 19.70 -32.22
C ALA A 20 54.99 20.71 -33.26
N PRO A 21 54.43 21.92 -33.62
CA PRO A 21 53.30 22.70 -33.06
C PRO A 21 52.44 23.46 -34.16
N PRO A 22 51.95 24.72 -34.00
CA PRO A 22 50.62 25.14 -33.53
C PRO A 22 49.81 26.00 -34.55
N THR A 23 48.54 26.35 -34.29
CA THR A 23 47.93 27.68 -34.65
C THR A 23 46.47 27.87 -34.16
N THR A 24 46.30 28.99 -33.47
CA THR A 24 45.20 29.95 -33.14
C THR A 24 43.75 29.86 -33.71
N PRO A 25 42.79 30.66 -33.13
CA PRO A 25 41.36 30.36 -33.01
C PRO A 25 40.43 31.13 -33.97
N ALA A 26 39.23 30.60 -34.22
CA ALA A 26 38.03 31.25 -34.77
C ALA A 26 36.90 30.21 -34.75
N SER A 27 35.58 30.45 -34.66
CA SER A 27 34.71 31.61 -34.53
C SER A 27 33.29 31.04 -34.41
N ILE A 28 32.40 31.76 -33.73
CA ILE A 28 30.98 31.45 -33.53
C ILE A 28 30.19 31.70 -34.84
N LEU A 29 29.15 30.87 -35.11
CA LEU A 29 27.85 31.09 -35.82
C LEU A 29 27.44 29.88 -36.73
N PRO A 30 26.17 29.75 -37.16
CA PRO A 30 25.09 28.99 -36.53
C PRO A 30 24.66 27.74 -37.34
N MET A 31 24.41 26.59 -36.72
CA MET A 31 23.95 25.40 -37.46
C MET A 31 22.43 25.38 -37.68
N THR A 32 22.07 25.50 -38.94
CA THR A 32 20.76 25.24 -39.53
C THR A 32 20.45 23.73 -39.50
N TYR A 33 19.20 23.41 -39.13
CA TYR A 33 18.63 22.07 -39.19
C TYR A 33 18.50 21.59 -40.65
N ALA A 34 19.16 20.50 -41.01
CA ALA A 34 18.86 19.75 -42.22
C ALA A 34 18.98 18.23 -41.97
N ARG A 35 17.92 17.52 -42.36
CA ARG A 35 17.69 16.09 -42.21
C ARG A 35 18.73 15.23 -42.95
N SER A 36 19.16 14.15 -42.30
CA SER A 36 19.46 12.88 -42.96
C SER A 36 19.32 11.75 -41.94
N ILE A 37 18.20 11.01 -42.03
CA ILE A 37 18.01 9.75 -41.32
C ILE A 37 18.81 8.69 -42.10
N GLN A 38 19.95 8.27 -41.58
CA GLN A 38 20.58 7.01 -41.95
C GLN A 38 20.06 5.94 -40.99
N LEU A 39 19.50 4.86 -41.55
CA LEU A 39 19.18 3.63 -40.84
C LEU A 39 20.45 3.14 -40.12
N MET A 40 20.42 3.12 -38.78
CA MET A 40 21.40 2.38 -37.99
C MET A 40 20.80 1.03 -37.60
N GLU A 41 21.60 0.00 -37.87
CA GLU A 41 21.34 -1.41 -37.63
C GLU A 41 21.04 -1.70 -36.14
N GLN A 42 20.27 -2.76 -35.94
CA GLN A 42 19.84 -3.27 -34.65
C GLN A 42 21.03 -3.53 -33.71
N VAL A 43 21.12 -2.75 -32.64
CA VAL A 43 22.00 -3.05 -31.50
C VAL A 43 21.28 -4.07 -30.62
N PRO A 44 21.88 -5.23 -30.28
CA PRO A 44 21.25 -6.19 -29.38
C PRO A 44 21.16 -5.57 -27.98
N VAL A 45 19.96 -5.56 -27.40
CA VAL A 45 19.72 -5.18 -26.01
C VAL A 45 20.35 -6.24 -25.12
N GLN A 46 21.45 -5.90 -24.44
CA GLN A 46 21.95 -6.68 -23.31
C GLN A 46 20.97 -6.47 -22.15
N SER A 47 20.24 -7.53 -21.79
CA SER A 47 19.50 -7.66 -20.54
C SER A 47 20.46 -7.50 -19.36
N GLY A 48 20.32 -6.40 -18.61
CA GLY A 48 21.02 -6.24 -17.35
C GLY A 48 20.39 -7.16 -16.31
N ASP A 49 21.09 -8.24 -15.95
CA ASP A 49 20.72 -9.14 -14.88
C ASP A 49 20.71 -8.41 -13.54
N ILE A 50 19.51 -8.20 -12.99
CA ILE A 50 19.33 -7.90 -11.57
C ILE A 50 19.42 -9.24 -10.85
N ASN A 51 20.59 -9.55 -10.28
CA ASN A 51 20.79 -10.74 -9.45
C ASN A 51 19.92 -10.64 -8.18
N MET A 52 18.75 -11.26 -8.23
CA MET A 52 17.96 -11.66 -7.05
C MET A 52 18.73 -12.74 -6.28
N PRO A 53 18.69 -12.76 -4.93
CA PRO A 53 19.24 -13.88 -4.19
C PRO A 53 18.47 -15.15 -4.54
N ALA A 54 19.20 -16.24 -4.80
CA ALA A 54 18.65 -17.55 -5.14
C ALA A 54 17.86 -18.15 -3.97
N GLY A 55 16.59 -17.77 -3.87
CA GLY A 55 15.53 -18.56 -3.26
C GLY A 55 14.65 -19.09 -4.40
N GLU A 56 14.20 -20.34 -4.28
CA GLU A 56 13.39 -21.06 -5.26
C GLU A 56 12.38 -20.14 -5.99
N GLN A 57 12.47 -20.11 -7.32
CA GLN A 57 11.46 -19.43 -8.10
C GLN A 57 10.10 -20.09 -7.86
N PRO A 58 9.03 -19.32 -7.60
CA PRO A 58 7.70 -19.89 -7.42
C PRO A 58 7.27 -20.63 -8.70
N GLU A 59 6.72 -21.83 -8.52
CA GLU A 59 6.03 -22.62 -9.56
C GLU A 59 5.13 -21.73 -10.44
N PRO A 60 5.11 -21.94 -11.77
CA PRO A 60 4.23 -21.19 -12.65
C PRO A 60 2.77 -21.63 -12.43
N GLY A 61 1.98 -20.83 -11.71
CA GLY A 61 0.58 -21.17 -11.44
C GLY A 61 -0.34 -20.00 -11.08
N THR A 62 0.02 -19.17 -10.11
CA THR A 62 -0.78 -18.00 -9.70
C THR A 62 0.15 -16.97 -9.07
N MET A 63 0.30 -15.81 -9.69
CA MET A 63 0.98 -14.70 -9.02
C MET A 63 0.15 -14.25 -7.80
N PRO A 64 0.79 -13.84 -6.68
CA PRO A 64 0.06 -13.30 -5.54
C PRO A 64 -0.80 -12.13 -5.99
N LEU A 65 -2.10 -12.20 -5.69
CA LEU A 65 -3.05 -11.14 -5.99
C LEU A 65 -2.71 -9.87 -5.18
N TYR A 66 -2.30 -10.04 -3.93
CA TYR A 66 -1.90 -9.01 -2.99
C TYR A 66 -0.99 -9.59 -1.89
N ASP A 67 -0.28 -8.73 -1.18
CA ASP A 67 0.61 -9.08 -0.08
C ASP A 67 -0.07 -8.87 1.28
N ILE A 68 0.35 -9.64 2.29
CA ILE A 68 -0.13 -9.52 3.67
C ILE A 68 0.96 -8.93 4.54
N MET A 69 0.66 -7.88 5.30
CA MET A 69 1.43 -7.46 6.48
C MET A 69 0.60 -7.79 7.72
N ARG A 70 1.00 -8.80 8.49
CA ARG A 70 0.29 -9.11 9.74
C ARG A 70 0.92 -8.36 10.90
N PHE A 71 0.09 -7.65 11.65
CA PHE A 71 0.42 -6.96 12.89
C PHE A 71 -0.17 -7.78 14.05
N PRO A 72 0.58 -8.78 14.55
CA PRO A 72 0.01 -9.81 15.39
C PRO A 72 -0.09 -9.38 16.85
N VAL A 73 -0.84 -10.19 17.60
CA VAL A 73 -0.90 -10.12 19.07
C VAL A 73 0.18 -10.99 19.72
N ILE A 74 0.80 -11.93 18.98
CA ILE A 74 1.79 -12.90 19.50
C ILE A 74 2.94 -13.13 18.51
N ASP A 75 4.08 -13.57 19.04
CA ASP A 75 5.24 -13.95 18.23
C ASP A 75 4.98 -15.22 17.40
N TRP A 76 5.67 -15.37 16.27
CA TRP A 76 5.52 -16.51 15.38
C TRP A 76 5.75 -17.85 16.08
N GLN A 77 6.76 -17.94 16.95
CA GLN A 77 7.12 -19.17 17.65
C GLN A 77 6.29 -19.38 18.92
N PHE A 78 5.58 -18.36 19.37
CA PHE A 78 4.81 -18.41 20.61
C PHE A 78 3.40 -18.91 20.36
N ARG A 79 3.09 -20.10 20.89
CA ARG A 79 1.76 -20.75 20.91
C ARG A 79 1.05 -20.70 19.56
N TRP A 80 1.13 -21.82 18.84
CA TRP A 80 0.52 -21.96 17.52
C TRP A 80 -1.01 -21.82 17.57
N GLN A 81 -1.55 -20.78 16.93
CA GLN A 81 -2.96 -20.41 16.98
C GLN A 81 -3.41 -19.77 15.66
N ARG A 82 -4.61 -19.15 15.67
CA ARG A 82 -5.25 -18.50 14.51
C ARG A 82 -4.31 -17.57 13.72
N PRO A 83 -3.48 -16.69 14.34
CA PRO A 83 -2.65 -15.78 13.56
C PRO A 83 -1.66 -16.48 12.64
N GLN A 84 -0.97 -17.50 13.15
CA GLN A 84 0.00 -18.27 12.39
C GLN A 84 -0.71 -19.19 11.37
N GLN A 85 -1.76 -19.89 11.81
CA GLN A 85 -2.57 -20.77 10.95
C GLN A 85 -3.10 -20.04 9.70
N MET A 86 -3.75 -18.88 9.88
CA MET A 86 -4.26 -18.10 8.77
C MET A 86 -3.12 -17.57 7.88
N SER A 87 -1.98 -17.19 8.47
CA SER A 87 -0.81 -16.71 7.72
C SER A 87 -0.22 -17.82 6.82
N GLU A 88 -0.15 -19.05 7.31
CA GLU A 88 0.25 -20.20 6.49
C GLU A 88 -0.71 -20.46 5.34
N GLN A 89 -2.03 -20.37 5.57
CA GLN A 89 -3.01 -20.56 4.49
C GLN A 89 -2.84 -19.51 3.38
N PHE A 90 -2.64 -18.22 3.73
CA PHE A 90 -2.30 -17.20 2.74
C PHE A 90 -1.02 -17.55 1.97
N ALA A 91 0.03 -17.97 2.67
CA ALA A 91 1.32 -18.31 2.06
C ALA A 91 1.24 -19.52 1.10
N GLN A 92 0.51 -20.56 1.49
CA GLN A 92 0.26 -21.77 0.69
C GLN A 92 -0.50 -21.46 -0.60
N LYS A 93 -1.35 -20.42 -0.58
CA LYS A 93 -2.13 -19.94 -1.73
C LYS A 93 -1.39 -18.89 -2.57
N GLY A 94 -0.10 -18.70 -2.30
CA GLY A 94 0.82 -17.90 -3.09
C GLY A 94 1.02 -16.47 -2.62
N HIS A 95 0.28 -15.99 -1.61
CA HIS A 95 0.47 -14.66 -1.05
C HIS A 95 1.81 -14.54 -0.31
N ARG A 96 2.48 -13.39 -0.41
CA ARG A 96 3.63 -13.11 0.46
C ARG A 96 3.14 -12.57 1.79
N VAL A 97 3.59 -13.17 2.88
CA VAL A 97 3.19 -12.81 4.24
C VAL A 97 4.37 -12.25 5.01
N PHE A 98 4.24 -11.01 5.44
CA PHE A 98 5.17 -10.31 6.30
C PHE A 98 4.58 -10.27 7.71
N TYR A 99 5.04 -11.17 8.57
CA TYR A 99 4.58 -11.29 9.94
C TYR A 99 5.45 -10.40 10.84
N VAL A 100 4.88 -9.34 11.39
CA VAL A 100 5.60 -8.39 12.25
C VAL A 100 5.90 -9.05 13.59
N ASN A 101 7.16 -8.98 14.03
CA ASN A 101 7.56 -9.45 15.34
C ASN A 101 7.03 -8.48 16.43
N PRO A 102 6.39 -8.97 17.51
CA PRO A 102 6.06 -8.13 18.66
C PRO A 102 7.27 -7.45 19.31
N GLU A 103 8.47 -7.99 19.16
CA GLU A 103 9.69 -7.32 19.58
C GLU A 103 10.01 -6.14 18.65
N ILE A 104 9.87 -4.91 19.15
CA ILE A 104 10.19 -3.66 18.44
C ILE A 104 11.54 -3.12 18.93
N VAL A 105 12.46 -2.84 18.00
CA VAL A 105 13.78 -2.28 18.32
C VAL A 105 13.68 -0.76 18.48
N GLY A 106 14.22 -0.21 19.57
CA GLY A 106 14.32 1.24 19.76
C GLY A 106 15.66 1.79 19.29
N LEU A 107 15.64 2.96 18.64
CA LEU A 107 16.85 3.66 18.22
C LEU A 107 17.40 4.61 19.30
N GLY A 108 16.54 5.15 20.17
CA GLY A 108 16.88 6.08 21.24
C GLY A 108 17.31 7.47 20.77
N LYS A 109 16.79 7.95 19.63
CA LYS A 109 17.19 9.22 18.99
C LYS A 109 15.97 9.90 18.39
N GLU A 110 15.62 11.11 18.82
CA GLU A 110 14.40 11.83 18.39
C GLU A 110 14.43 12.36 16.95
N ASP A 111 15.61 12.63 16.39
CA ASP A 111 15.78 13.18 15.03
C ASP A 111 16.59 12.24 14.12
N ALA A 112 16.18 10.97 14.03
CA ALA A 112 16.79 10.00 13.15
C ALA A 112 16.31 10.16 11.71
N SER A 113 17.18 9.86 10.75
CA SER A 113 16.78 9.78 9.35
C SER A 113 16.09 8.45 9.04
N SER A 114 15.28 8.44 7.97
CA SER A 114 14.65 7.21 7.46
C SER A 114 15.67 6.12 7.12
N GLU A 115 16.88 6.47 6.68
CA GLU A 115 17.97 5.52 6.42
C GLU A 115 18.54 4.91 7.70
N GLU A 116 18.65 5.69 8.79
CA GLU A 116 19.09 5.18 10.09
C GLU A 116 18.09 4.16 10.64
N VAL A 117 16.80 4.45 10.55
CA VAL A 117 15.71 3.53 10.91
C VAL A 117 15.74 2.28 10.03
N SER A 118 15.85 2.45 8.71
CA SER A 118 15.89 1.33 7.74
C SER A 118 16.99 0.32 8.03
N ARG A 119 18.16 0.77 8.53
CA ARG A 119 19.28 -0.14 8.90
C ARG A 119 18.98 -1.03 10.09
N GLN A 120 18.02 -0.65 10.95
CA GLN A 120 17.62 -1.45 12.10
C GLN A 120 16.51 -2.45 11.76
N VAL A 121 15.81 -2.27 10.64
CA VAL A 121 14.74 -3.18 10.20
C VAL A 121 15.36 -4.52 9.81
N LYS A 122 14.89 -5.60 10.44
CA LYS A 122 15.32 -6.97 10.11
C LYS A 122 14.19 -7.70 9.42
N VAL A 123 14.49 -8.36 8.32
CA VAL A 123 13.55 -9.21 7.59
C VAL A 123 14.19 -10.59 7.40
N LYS A 124 13.57 -11.62 7.98
CA LYS A 124 14.04 -13.01 7.92
C LYS A 124 13.00 -13.87 7.23
N ASN A 125 13.36 -14.51 6.12
CA ASN A 125 12.50 -15.56 5.54
C ASN A 125 12.55 -16.79 6.45
N ILE A 126 11.38 -17.27 6.87
CA ILE A 126 11.27 -18.40 7.81
C ILE A 126 10.56 -19.60 7.20
N ASP A 127 9.75 -19.39 6.15
CA ASP A 127 9.08 -20.43 5.39
C ASP A 127 8.79 -19.92 3.97
N ARG A 128 8.28 -20.80 3.10
CA ARG A 128 7.79 -20.46 1.76
C ARG A 128 6.77 -19.34 1.86
N ASN A 129 7.09 -18.21 1.24
CA ASN A 129 6.29 -16.99 1.25
C ASN A 129 6.03 -16.36 2.64
N ILE A 130 6.79 -16.69 3.69
CA ILE A 130 6.64 -16.09 5.03
C ILE A 130 7.94 -15.42 5.48
N TRP A 131 7.85 -14.14 5.84
CA TRP A 131 8.95 -13.34 6.37
C TRP A 131 8.59 -12.77 7.73
N LEU A 132 9.47 -13.00 8.71
CA LEU A 132 9.42 -12.32 10.01
C LEU A 132 10.05 -10.93 9.88
N VAL A 133 9.34 -9.89 10.33
CA VAL A 133 9.75 -8.49 10.22
C VAL A 133 9.90 -7.88 11.61
N THR A 134 11.12 -7.52 11.99
CA THR A 134 11.39 -6.72 13.20
C THR A 134 11.44 -5.24 12.82
N LEU A 135 10.47 -4.47 13.31
CA LEU A 135 10.38 -3.03 13.06
C LEU A 135 11.24 -2.23 14.05
N CYS A 136 11.48 -0.97 13.69
CA CYS A 136 12.23 -0.02 14.51
C CYS A 136 11.36 1.19 14.85
N ALA A 137 11.31 1.55 16.13
CA ALA A 137 10.65 2.73 16.68
C ALA A 137 11.67 3.67 17.36
N ASN A 138 11.21 4.80 17.90
CA ASN A 138 12.10 5.72 18.61
C ASN A 138 12.59 5.09 19.90
N GLN A 139 11.72 4.39 20.64
CA GLN A 139 12.09 3.58 21.80
C GLN A 139 11.62 2.12 21.64
N PRO A 140 12.17 1.14 22.39
CA PRO A 140 11.59 -0.19 22.44
C PRO A 140 10.16 -0.10 22.99
N LEU A 141 9.23 -0.87 22.41
CA LEU A 141 7.81 -0.81 22.78
C LEU A 141 7.29 -2.19 23.20
N ASN A 142 6.55 -2.22 24.31
CA ASN A 142 5.75 -3.35 24.75
C ASN A 142 4.29 -3.19 24.30
N LEU A 143 3.85 -4.04 23.39
CA LEU A 143 2.52 -4.02 22.78
C LEU A 143 1.34 -3.98 23.79
N TYR A 144 1.53 -4.51 24.99
CA TYR A 144 0.44 -4.67 25.98
C TYR A 144 0.42 -3.56 27.03
N ARG A 145 1.45 -2.72 27.11
CA ARG A 145 1.63 -1.76 28.21
C ARG A 145 1.92 -0.34 27.74
N ASP A 146 2.63 -0.22 26.64
CA ASP A 146 3.13 1.06 26.16
C ASP A 146 2.17 1.70 25.16
N ARG A 147 2.40 2.98 24.89
CA ARG A 147 1.68 3.77 23.89
C ARG A 147 2.69 4.27 22.86
N MET A 148 2.26 4.36 21.61
CA MET A 148 3.09 4.92 20.55
C MET A 148 3.05 6.45 20.62
N GLU A 149 4.21 7.09 20.75
CA GLU A 149 4.34 8.54 20.61
C GLU A 149 4.52 8.93 19.13
N TYR A 150 4.47 10.23 18.84
CA TYR A 150 4.59 10.76 17.48
C TYR A 150 5.82 10.21 16.72
N TRP A 151 6.99 10.22 17.35
CA TRP A 151 8.23 9.73 16.74
C TRP A 151 8.25 8.22 16.54
N ASP A 152 7.61 7.45 17.43
CA ASP A 152 7.47 6.00 17.25
C ASP A 152 6.67 5.69 15.99
N ILE A 153 5.52 6.35 15.82
CA ILE A 153 4.65 6.19 14.65
C ILE A 153 5.43 6.53 13.37
N GLN A 154 6.19 7.64 13.38
CA GLN A 154 6.96 8.04 12.21
C GLN A 154 8.07 7.05 11.86
N TYR A 155 8.78 6.50 12.85
CA TYR A 155 9.86 5.53 12.60
C TYR A 155 9.29 4.19 12.13
N LEU A 156 8.19 3.75 12.73
CA LEU A 156 7.50 2.54 12.31
C LEU A 156 6.98 2.66 10.88
N LYS A 157 6.46 3.83 10.47
CA LYS A 157 6.09 4.10 9.07
C LYS A 157 7.29 3.95 8.12
N TRP A 158 8.41 4.60 8.42
CA TRP A 158 9.63 4.45 7.61
C TRP A 158 10.14 2.99 7.58
N ALA A 159 10.01 2.26 8.69
CA ALA A 159 10.37 0.86 8.75
C ALA A 159 9.48 -0.01 7.83
N VAL A 160 8.18 0.23 7.81
CA VAL A 160 7.24 -0.46 6.91
C VAL A 160 7.48 -0.05 5.45
N GLU A 161 7.73 1.24 5.18
CA GLU A 161 8.09 1.73 3.85
C GLU A 161 9.38 1.08 3.34
N HIS A 162 10.38 0.89 4.19
CA HIS A 162 11.59 0.15 3.85
C HIS A 162 11.29 -1.27 3.39
N VAL A 163 10.40 -1.99 4.10
CA VAL A 163 9.96 -3.33 3.70
C VAL A 163 9.19 -3.26 2.38
N ARG A 164 8.29 -2.29 2.23
CA ARG A 164 7.51 -2.09 1.00
C ARG A 164 8.42 -1.91 -0.21
N ASP A 165 9.40 -1.02 -0.11
CA ASP A 165 10.29 -0.67 -1.22
C ASP A 165 11.25 -1.83 -1.52
N LYS A 166 11.76 -2.52 -0.49
CA LYS A 166 12.65 -3.67 -0.63
C LYS A 166 11.98 -4.84 -1.38
N PHE A 167 10.69 -5.05 -1.18
CA PHE A 167 9.95 -6.17 -1.76
C PHE A 167 8.97 -5.76 -2.89
N GLY A 168 8.89 -4.47 -3.21
CA GLY A 168 7.98 -3.94 -4.22
C GLY A 168 6.51 -4.23 -3.91
N LEU A 169 6.07 -4.01 -2.67
CA LEU A 169 4.68 -4.29 -2.27
C LEU A 169 3.75 -3.17 -2.80
N SER A 170 2.89 -3.50 -3.76
CA SER A 170 1.98 -2.53 -4.42
C SER A 170 0.53 -2.65 -3.96
N GLN A 171 0.08 -3.85 -3.62
CA GLN A 171 -1.26 -4.16 -3.13
C GLN A 171 -1.12 -4.80 -1.76
N LEU A 172 -1.21 -4.01 -0.70
CA LEU A 172 -0.95 -4.46 0.66
C LEU A 172 -2.24 -4.57 1.48
N VAL A 173 -2.43 -5.69 2.16
CA VAL A 173 -3.47 -5.89 3.17
C VAL A 173 -2.80 -6.03 4.53
N SER A 174 -3.10 -5.12 5.44
CA SER A 174 -2.64 -5.16 6.82
C SER A 174 -3.67 -5.87 7.69
N ILE A 175 -3.35 -7.08 8.15
CA ILE A 175 -4.19 -7.82 9.10
C ILE A 175 -3.72 -7.46 10.51
N VAL A 176 -4.61 -6.88 11.31
CA VAL A 176 -4.31 -6.35 12.63
C VAL A 176 -5.01 -7.22 13.67
N ASP A 177 -4.25 -7.71 14.65
CA ASP A 177 -4.77 -8.62 15.68
C ASP A 177 -4.94 -7.91 17.03
N LEU A 178 -4.21 -6.80 17.26
CA LEU A 178 -4.18 -6.07 18.53
C LEU A 178 -4.38 -4.56 18.31
N PRO A 179 -5.29 -3.88 19.04
CA PRO A 179 -5.54 -2.45 18.90
C PRO A 179 -4.33 -1.54 19.15
N PHE A 180 -3.27 -2.02 19.81
CA PHE A 180 -2.00 -1.32 19.95
C PHE A 180 -1.46 -0.78 18.62
N TRP A 181 -1.67 -1.52 17.52
CA TRP A 181 -1.16 -1.16 16.20
C TRP A 181 -1.95 -0.06 15.50
N THR A 182 -3.10 0.35 16.03
CA THR A 182 -4.02 1.32 15.41
C THR A 182 -3.34 2.63 15.01
N PRO A 183 -2.52 3.29 15.87
CA PRO A 183 -1.87 4.55 15.49
C PRO A 183 -0.93 4.42 14.29
N LEU A 184 -0.26 3.27 14.13
CA LEU A 184 0.60 2.99 12.98
C LEU A 184 -0.22 2.74 11.72
N VAL A 185 -1.15 1.78 11.76
CA VAL A 185 -1.87 1.34 10.55
C VAL A 185 -2.79 2.44 9.99
N THR A 186 -3.33 3.31 10.84
CA THR A 186 -4.16 4.44 10.38
C THR A 186 -3.32 5.58 9.79
N ALA A 187 -2.05 5.69 10.20
CA ALA A 187 -1.10 6.67 9.67
C ALA A 187 -0.35 6.20 8.41
N MET A 188 -0.47 4.91 8.04
CA MET A 188 0.08 4.31 6.83
C MET A 188 -0.76 4.62 5.58
N ASP A 189 -0.21 4.27 4.40
CA ASP A 189 -0.81 4.55 3.10
C ASP A 189 -0.70 3.38 2.14
N GLN A 190 -1.55 3.41 1.12
CA GLN A 190 -1.53 2.45 0.02
C GLN A 190 -1.64 1.01 0.52
N HIS A 191 -2.50 0.81 1.52
CA HIS A 191 -2.82 -0.49 2.09
C HIS A 191 -4.30 -0.51 2.51
N HIS A 192 -4.82 -1.72 2.70
CA HIS A 192 -6.14 -1.94 3.29
C HIS A 192 -6.00 -2.51 4.70
N ILE A 193 -6.80 -2.02 5.64
CA ILE A 193 -6.80 -2.49 7.02
C ILE A 193 -7.88 -3.57 7.17
N VAL A 194 -7.48 -4.75 7.67
CA VAL A 194 -8.36 -5.81 8.14
C VAL A 194 -8.14 -5.95 9.64
N TYR A 195 -9.20 -5.81 10.44
CA TYR A 195 -9.10 -6.08 11.88
C TYR A 195 -9.62 -7.49 12.18
N ASP A 196 -8.75 -8.39 12.65
CA ASP A 196 -9.12 -9.74 13.13
C ASP A 196 -9.44 -9.65 14.64
N CYS A 197 -10.66 -9.25 14.95
CA CYS A 197 -11.19 -9.13 16.32
C CYS A 197 -11.46 -10.52 16.88
N MET A 198 -10.45 -11.08 17.54
CA MET A 198 -10.47 -12.45 18.06
C MET A 198 -11.09 -12.55 19.45
N ASP A 199 -10.95 -11.51 20.27
CA ASP A 199 -11.33 -11.53 21.69
C ASP A 199 -12.02 -10.23 22.11
N HIS A 200 -12.77 -10.30 23.21
CA HIS A 200 -13.40 -9.13 23.80
C HIS A 200 -12.39 -8.34 24.65
N HIS A 201 -11.76 -7.31 24.08
CA HIS A 201 -10.69 -6.56 24.74
C HIS A 201 -11.08 -5.97 26.12
N ALA A 202 -12.32 -5.51 26.29
CA ALA A 202 -12.82 -5.00 27.58
C ALA A 202 -12.89 -6.06 28.69
N GLY A 203 -12.92 -7.35 28.32
CA GLY A 203 -12.96 -8.46 29.27
C GLY A 203 -11.60 -8.84 29.87
N PHE A 204 -10.49 -8.28 29.38
CA PHE A 204 -9.16 -8.54 29.94
C PHE A 204 -8.83 -7.56 31.07
N SER A 205 -8.39 -8.10 32.21
CA SER A 205 -7.95 -7.33 33.38
C SER A 205 -6.71 -6.45 33.12
N THR A 206 -5.95 -6.72 32.06
CA THR A 206 -4.72 -6.00 31.69
C THR A 206 -4.96 -4.80 30.77
N ASN A 207 -6.15 -4.65 30.20
CA ASN A 207 -6.42 -3.59 29.22
C ASN A 207 -6.94 -2.32 29.91
N ASP A 208 -6.36 -1.18 29.55
CA ASP A 208 -6.80 0.13 30.03
C ASP A 208 -7.80 0.79 29.05
N LYS A 209 -8.31 1.97 29.42
CA LYS A 209 -9.25 2.74 28.58
C LYS A 209 -8.68 3.11 27.22
N THR A 210 -7.37 3.22 27.08
CA THR A 210 -6.72 3.64 25.83
C THR A 210 -6.79 2.51 24.81
N MET A 211 -6.54 1.26 25.24
CA MET A 211 -6.70 0.10 24.37
C MET A 211 -8.11 0.02 23.77
N LEU A 212 -9.14 0.35 24.56
CA LEU A 212 -10.54 0.34 24.11
C LEU A 212 -10.86 1.47 23.13
N LEU A 213 -10.27 2.65 23.31
CA LEU A 213 -10.40 3.77 22.36
C LEU A 213 -9.73 3.43 21.02
N LEU A 214 -8.56 2.80 21.06
CA LEU A 214 -7.88 2.32 19.86
C LEU A 214 -8.68 1.23 19.15
N GLU A 215 -9.30 0.31 19.90
CA GLU A 215 -10.16 -0.74 19.32
C GLU A 215 -11.37 -0.12 18.61
N GLU A 216 -12.04 0.86 19.23
CA GLU A 216 -13.17 1.55 18.61
C GLU A 216 -12.75 2.27 17.32
N GLN A 217 -11.61 2.96 17.34
CA GLN A 217 -11.06 3.60 16.14
C GLN A 217 -10.79 2.56 15.05
N LEU A 218 -10.14 1.45 15.40
CA LEU A 218 -9.81 0.37 14.47
C LEU A 218 -11.06 -0.29 13.87
N LEU A 219 -12.11 -0.50 14.67
CA LEU A 219 -13.41 -0.99 14.20
C LEU A 219 -14.00 -0.05 13.14
N ARG A 220 -13.91 1.28 13.32
CA ARG A 220 -14.47 2.26 12.39
C ARG A 220 -13.64 2.43 11.11
N GLU A 221 -12.31 2.36 11.23
CA GLU A 221 -11.40 2.67 10.12
C GLU A 221 -11.00 1.46 9.27
N ALA A 222 -11.14 0.24 9.80
CA ALA A 222 -10.85 -0.96 9.02
C ALA A 222 -11.77 -1.06 7.78
N GLY A 223 -11.22 -1.46 6.64
CA GLY A 223 -12.03 -1.74 5.45
C GLY A 223 -12.83 -3.03 5.57
N LEU A 224 -12.39 -3.93 6.46
CA LEU A 224 -13.03 -5.21 6.78
C LEU A 224 -12.75 -5.54 8.26
N VAL A 225 -13.79 -5.92 9.00
CA VAL A 225 -13.65 -6.43 10.37
C VAL A 225 -14.04 -7.90 10.38
N VAL A 226 -13.16 -8.74 10.89
CA VAL A 226 -13.36 -10.17 11.06
C VAL A 226 -13.55 -10.45 12.54
N THR A 227 -14.61 -11.19 12.88
CA THR A 227 -14.91 -11.52 14.28
C THR A 227 -14.92 -13.03 14.50
N SER A 228 -14.40 -13.49 15.63
CA SER A 228 -14.31 -14.92 15.95
C SER A 228 -15.61 -15.51 16.55
N SER A 229 -16.54 -14.67 17.02
CA SER A 229 -17.79 -15.09 17.67
C SER A 229 -18.97 -14.17 17.32
N GLN A 230 -20.19 -14.66 17.54
CA GLN A 230 -21.42 -13.91 17.30
C GLN A 230 -21.49 -12.64 18.16
N HIS A 231 -21.09 -12.72 19.43
CA HIS A 231 -21.06 -11.57 20.32
C HIS A 231 -20.17 -10.44 19.79
N LEU A 232 -18.98 -10.78 19.29
CA LEU A 232 -18.07 -9.81 18.67
C LEU A 232 -18.64 -9.25 17.36
N TYR A 233 -19.29 -10.08 16.55
CA TYR A 233 -19.96 -9.66 15.32
C TYR A 233 -21.08 -8.64 15.58
N ASP A 234 -21.95 -8.91 16.56
CA ASP A 234 -23.08 -8.04 16.91
C ASP A 234 -22.61 -6.67 17.41
N ARG A 235 -21.45 -6.63 18.08
CA ARG A 235 -20.78 -5.36 18.44
C ARG A 235 -20.14 -4.70 17.22
N ALA A 236 -19.29 -5.41 16.49
CA ALA A 236 -18.51 -4.85 15.39
C ALA A 236 -19.40 -4.29 14.27
N SER A 237 -20.51 -4.96 13.96
CA SER A 237 -21.49 -4.53 12.94
C SER A 237 -22.15 -3.18 13.24
N GLN A 238 -22.15 -2.72 14.50
CA GLN A 238 -22.61 -1.37 14.87
C GLN A 238 -21.62 -0.27 14.46
N TYR A 239 -20.35 -0.62 14.33
CA TYR A 239 -19.27 0.30 13.96
C TYR A 239 -18.91 0.20 12.48
N ASN A 240 -19.01 -1.00 11.90
CA ASN A 240 -18.52 -1.28 10.56
C ASN A 240 -19.50 -2.17 9.77
N PRO A 241 -20.08 -1.68 8.66
CA PRO A 241 -21.01 -2.47 7.84
C PRO A 241 -20.34 -3.64 7.12
N SER A 242 -19.00 -3.63 7.00
CA SER A 242 -18.22 -4.71 6.40
C SER A 242 -17.78 -5.75 7.45
N ALA A 243 -18.33 -5.75 8.67
CA ALA A 243 -18.05 -6.78 9.65
C ALA A 243 -18.51 -8.16 9.16
N VAL A 244 -17.71 -9.20 9.40
CA VAL A 244 -18.00 -10.59 9.03
C VAL A 244 -17.62 -11.57 10.14
N LEU A 245 -18.44 -12.60 10.32
CA LEU A 245 -18.20 -13.65 11.29
C LEU A 245 -17.38 -14.79 10.68
N ILE A 246 -16.12 -14.93 11.12
CA ILE A 246 -15.22 -16.02 10.72
C ILE A 246 -14.65 -16.65 11.99
N ARG A 247 -15.33 -17.71 12.43
CA ARG A 247 -14.99 -18.49 13.63
C ARG A 247 -13.62 -19.15 13.54
N ASN A 248 -13.11 -19.62 14.66
CA ASN A 248 -11.92 -20.47 14.67
C ASN A 248 -12.18 -21.80 13.95
N ALA A 249 -11.09 -22.53 13.77
CA ALA A 249 -11.02 -23.76 12.99
C ALA A 249 -9.90 -24.65 13.51
N VAL A 250 -9.64 -25.74 12.79
CA VAL A 250 -8.62 -26.75 13.13
C VAL A 250 -7.74 -27.08 11.92
N ASP A 251 -6.50 -27.46 12.21
CA ASP A 251 -5.66 -28.21 11.27
C ASP A 251 -6.04 -29.70 11.36
N THR A 252 -6.88 -30.13 10.43
CA THR A 252 -7.45 -31.48 10.46
C THR A 252 -6.39 -32.54 10.20
N ALA A 253 -5.41 -32.25 9.34
CA ALA A 253 -4.31 -33.16 9.06
C ALA A 253 -3.46 -33.40 10.32
N HIS A 254 -3.25 -32.37 11.13
CA HIS A 254 -2.46 -32.45 12.36
C HIS A 254 -3.15 -33.25 13.49
N PHE A 255 -4.45 -33.05 13.70
CA PHE A 255 -5.14 -33.64 14.87
C PHE A 255 -5.94 -34.92 14.59
N SER A 256 -6.33 -35.19 13.35
CA SER A 256 -7.24 -36.31 13.05
C SER A 256 -6.65 -37.70 13.29
N LYS A 257 -5.33 -37.83 13.22
CA LYS A 257 -4.61 -39.09 13.36
C LYS A 257 -3.68 -39.08 14.57
N PRO A 258 -3.51 -40.22 15.27
CA PRO A 258 -2.45 -40.35 16.25
C PRO A 258 -1.09 -40.26 15.54
N PRO A 259 -0.06 -39.69 16.18
CA PRO A 259 1.29 -39.70 15.64
C PRO A 259 1.84 -41.13 15.57
N ASP A 260 2.77 -41.36 14.63
CA ASP A 260 3.38 -42.69 14.42
C ASP A 260 4.20 -43.16 15.63
N GLU A 261 4.84 -42.22 16.34
CA GLU A 261 5.57 -42.48 17.58
C GLU A 261 4.78 -41.94 18.78
N GLY A 262 4.48 -42.82 19.74
CA GLY A 262 3.87 -42.44 21.01
C GLY A 262 4.90 -41.77 21.95
N LEU A 263 4.41 -40.93 22.87
CA LEU A 263 5.26 -40.36 23.92
C LEU A 263 5.39 -41.36 25.09
N PRO A 264 6.59 -41.83 25.45
CA PRO A 264 6.77 -42.83 26.51
C PRO A 264 6.20 -42.42 27.86
N GLU A 265 6.20 -41.12 28.18
CA GLU A 265 5.62 -40.60 29.43
C GLU A 265 4.12 -40.90 29.54
N LEU A 266 3.41 -41.03 28.41
CA LEU A 266 1.97 -41.31 28.36
C LEU A 266 1.61 -42.78 28.65
N GLU A 267 2.55 -43.71 28.48
CA GLU A 267 2.29 -45.15 28.71
C GLU A 267 2.05 -45.44 30.19
N SER A 268 2.75 -44.72 31.06
CA SER A 268 2.68 -44.89 32.52
C SER A 268 1.45 -44.26 33.19
N ILE A 269 0.66 -43.46 32.46
CA ILE A 269 -0.48 -42.73 33.04
C ILE A 269 -1.69 -43.65 33.22
N HIS A 270 -2.20 -43.73 34.45
CA HIS A 270 -3.39 -44.52 34.79
C HIS A 270 -4.63 -44.08 33.98
N GLN A 271 -5.47 -45.02 33.55
CA GLN A 271 -6.71 -44.75 32.82
C GLN A 271 -7.93 -44.81 33.76
N PRO A 272 -9.00 -44.04 33.49
CA PRO A 272 -9.21 -43.17 32.33
C PRO A 272 -8.47 -41.82 32.43
N ILE A 273 -8.02 -41.28 31.30
CA ILE A 273 -7.50 -39.91 31.16
C ILE A 273 -8.61 -38.97 30.72
N ILE A 274 -8.81 -37.94 31.53
CA ILE A 274 -9.61 -36.77 31.20
C ILE A 274 -8.67 -35.59 31.00
N GLY A 275 -8.70 -34.99 29.82
CA GLY A 275 -7.66 -34.08 29.39
C GLY A 275 -8.14 -32.67 29.07
N TYR A 276 -7.27 -31.71 29.29
CA TYR A 276 -7.37 -30.35 28.74
C TYR A 276 -5.98 -29.89 28.33
N TYR A 277 -5.92 -29.11 27.24
CA TYR A 277 -4.73 -28.35 26.94
C TYR A 277 -5.07 -26.92 26.49
N GLY A 278 -4.17 -25.98 26.79
CA GLY A 278 -4.31 -24.56 26.50
C GLY A 278 -3.89 -23.72 27.70
N ALA A 279 -3.93 -22.39 27.56
CA ALA A 279 -3.65 -21.50 28.68
C ALA A 279 -4.59 -21.80 29.86
N ILE A 280 -4.02 -21.94 31.05
CA ILE A 280 -4.71 -22.13 32.33
C ILE A 280 -4.56 -20.81 33.09
N SER A 281 -5.53 -19.92 32.91
CA SER A 281 -5.49 -18.55 33.47
C SER A 281 -6.82 -18.24 34.18
N ASP A 282 -7.10 -16.97 34.46
CA ASP A 282 -8.23 -16.53 35.29
C ASP A 282 -9.61 -17.05 34.81
N TRP A 283 -9.75 -17.34 33.51
CA TRP A 283 -10.95 -17.90 32.88
C TRP A 283 -11.09 -19.43 33.00
N PHE A 284 -10.06 -20.15 33.44
CA PHE A 284 -10.10 -21.60 33.64
C PHE A 284 -10.64 -21.94 35.04
N ASP A 285 -11.58 -22.88 35.14
CA ASP A 285 -12.22 -23.24 36.41
C ASP A 285 -11.44 -24.32 37.18
N ILE A 286 -10.40 -23.89 37.92
CA ILE A 286 -9.62 -24.79 38.77
C ILE A 286 -10.45 -25.40 39.90
N GLN A 287 -11.45 -24.70 40.43
CA GLN A 287 -12.26 -25.20 41.55
C GLN A 287 -13.15 -26.36 41.11
N LEU A 288 -13.69 -26.28 39.89
CA LEU A 288 -14.36 -27.40 39.24
C LEU A 288 -13.42 -28.60 39.10
N MET A 289 -12.19 -28.39 38.61
CA MET A 289 -11.22 -29.46 38.46
C MET A 289 -10.82 -30.10 39.80
N GLU A 290 -10.60 -29.30 40.84
CA GLU A 290 -10.31 -29.78 42.20
C GLU A 290 -11.44 -30.66 42.74
N SER A 291 -12.69 -30.22 42.54
CA SER A 291 -13.88 -30.96 42.98
C SER A 291 -13.99 -32.31 42.28
N LEU A 292 -13.82 -32.33 40.95
CA LEU A 292 -13.85 -33.56 40.15
C LEU A 292 -12.73 -34.52 40.57
N ALA A 293 -11.49 -34.02 40.69
CA ALA A 293 -10.34 -34.83 41.06
C ALA A 293 -10.49 -35.48 42.45
N LYS A 294 -11.04 -34.77 43.44
CA LYS A 294 -11.33 -35.32 44.77
C LYS A 294 -12.46 -36.35 44.75
N SER A 295 -13.48 -36.14 43.94
CA SER A 295 -14.63 -37.06 43.83
C SER A 295 -14.28 -38.38 43.12
N ARG A 296 -13.30 -38.37 42.22
CA ARG A 296 -12.91 -39.50 41.36
C ARG A 296 -11.41 -39.76 41.41
N PRO A 297 -10.90 -40.32 42.53
CA PRO A 297 -9.48 -40.66 42.68
C PRO A 297 -9.01 -41.76 41.70
N ASP A 298 -9.94 -42.50 41.10
CA ASP A 298 -9.70 -43.51 40.07
C ASP A 298 -9.44 -42.93 38.67
N TRP A 299 -9.81 -41.67 38.43
CA TRP A 299 -9.60 -40.97 37.17
C TRP A 299 -8.33 -40.14 37.20
N THR A 300 -7.63 -40.04 36.07
CA THR A 300 -6.46 -39.17 35.93
C THR A 300 -6.78 -37.94 35.10
N PHE A 301 -6.56 -36.76 35.67
CA PHE A 301 -6.74 -35.47 35.00
C PHE A 301 -5.42 -34.96 34.46
N VAL A 302 -5.30 -34.83 33.14
CA VAL A 302 -4.09 -34.33 32.46
C VAL A 302 -4.32 -32.91 31.98
N LEU A 303 -3.61 -31.95 32.57
CA LEU A 303 -3.74 -30.52 32.28
C LEU A 303 -2.43 -29.99 31.70
N ILE A 304 -2.48 -29.52 30.46
CA ILE A 304 -1.30 -29.10 29.68
C ILE A 304 -1.42 -27.62 29.34
N GLY A 305 -0.44 -26.83 29.78
CA GLY A 305 -0.38 -25.39 29.49
C GLY A 305 0.25 -24.58 30.61
N ASN A 306 0.50 -23.30 30.33
CA ASN A 306 1.00 -22.36 31.33
C ASN A 306 -0.11 -22.00 32.31
N THR A 307 0.24 -21.94 33.59
CA THR A 307 -0.65 -21.64 34.72
C THR A 307 -0.56 -20.18 35.18
N PHE A 308 0.10 -19.32 34.40
CA PHE A 308 0.21 -17.89 34.72
C PHE A 308 -1.16 -17.21 34.79
N GLY A 309 -1.41 -16.52 35.89
CA GLY A 309 -2.70 -15.91 36.19
C GLY A 309 -3.76 -16.90 36.66
N CYS A 310 -3.38 -18.05 37.21
CA CYS A 310 -4.33 -18.95 37.85
C CYS A 310 -3.75 -19.56 39.13
N ASP A 311 -4.50 -19.49 40.24
CA ASP A 311 -4.13 -20.22 41.45
C ASP A 311 -4.41 -21.72 41.25
N THR A 312 -3.35 -22.52 41.35
CA THR A 312 -3.35 -23.97 41.14
C THR A 312 -3.08 -24.75 42.43
N SER A 313 -2.98 -24.07 43.57
CA SER A 313 -2.67 -24.68 44.87
C SER A 313 -3.58 -25.85 45.22
N GLY A 314 -4.90 -25.71 44.99
CA GLY A 314 -5.91 -26.73 45.31
C GLY A 314 -5.80 -28.05 44.53
N ILE A 315 -5.16 -28.06 43.37
CA ILE A 315 -5.01 -29.27 42.53
C ILE A 315 -3.60 -29.85 42.52
N LYS A 316 -2.58 -29.06 42.88
CA LYS A 316 -1.16 -29.46 42.83
C LYS A 316 -0.80 -30.64 43.72
N GLU A 317 -1.52 -30.80 44.83
CA GLU A 317 -1.26 -31.86 45.81
C GLU A 317 -2.05 -33.15 45.53
N LEU A 318 -2.95 -33.14 44.55
CA LEU A 318 -3.80 -34.29 44.21
C LEU A 318 -3.02 -35.27 43.33
N SER A 319 -2.87 -36.52 43.78
CA SER A 319 -2.06 -37.54 43.09
C SER A 319 -2.62 -37.98 41.74
N ASN A 320 -3.89 -37.66 41.45
CA ASN A 320 -4.56 -37.98 40.20
C ASN A 320 -4.69 -36.77 39.25
N VAL A 321 -4.01 -35.65 39.54
CA VAL A 321 -3.92 -34.50 38.64
C VAL A 321 -2.48 -34.31 38.17
N LEU A 322 -2.28 -34.30 36.86
CA LEU A 322 -0.97 -34.12 36.22
C LEU A 322 -0.92 -32.75 35.53
N LEU A 323 -0.14 -31.83 36.11
CA LEU A 323 0.18 -30.53 35.51
C LEU A 323 1.48 -30.66 34.70
N LEU A 324 1.36 -30.81 33.38
CA LEU A 324 2.51 -31.13 32.51
C LEU A 324 3.23 -29.90 31.94
N GLY A 325 2.75 -28.69 32.25
CA GLY A 325 3.28 -27.45 31.70
C GLY A 325 2.97 -27.27 30.21
N GLU A 326 3.59 -26.28 29.57
CA GLU A 326 3.45 -26.07 28.12
C GLU A 326 4.17 -27.16 27.33
N LYS A 327 3.52 -27.64 26.27
CA LYS A 327 4.09 -28.61 25.33
C LYS A 327 4.13 -28.01 23.92
N PRO A 328 5.12 -28.37 23.10
CA PRO A 328 5.17 -27.97 21.69
C PRO A 328 3.91 -28.36 20.92
N TYR A 329 3.48 -27.52 19.96
CA TYR A 329 2.26 -27.76 19.18
C TYR A 329 2.24 -29.12 18.47
N HIS A 330 3.40 -29.56 17.97
CA HIS A 330 3.51 -30.83 17.25
C HIS A 330 3.32 -32.07 18.14
N GLU A 331 3.49 -31.94 19.46
CA GLU A 331 3.28 -33.03 20.41
C GLU A 331 1.82 -33.18 20.86
N LEU A 332 1.00 -32.12 20.73
CA LEU A 332 -0.38 -32.11 21.25
C LEU A 332 -1.27 -33.25 20.74
N PRO A 333 -1.19 -33.69 19.46
CA PRO A 333 -1.94 -34.86 18.99
C PRO A 333 -1.64 -36.13 19.80
N ALA A 334 -0.40 -36.36 20.24
CA ALA A 334 -0.03 -37.54 21.04
C ALA A 334 -0.83 -37.59 22.36
N TYR A 335 -0.93 -36.44 23.05
CA TYR A 335 -1.71 -36.32 24.27
C TYR A 335 -3.21 -36.47 23.99
N LEU A 336 -3.70 -35.75 22.98
CA LEU A 336 -5.13 -35.74 22.64
C LEU A 336 -5.63 -37.15 22.34
N HIS A 337 -4.89 -37.92 21.54
CA HIS A 337 -5.28 -39.29 21.20
C HIS A 337 -5.28 -40.24 22.41
N ARG A 338 -4.56 -39.93 23.49
CA ARG A 338 -4.62 -40.65 24.77
C ARG A 338 -5.83 -40.27 25.62
N PHE A 339 -6.44 -39.09 25.42
CA PHE A 339 -7.61 -38.68 26.19
C PHE A 339 -8.80 -39.58 25.87
N GLN A 340 -9.49 -40.07 26.91
CA GLN A 340 -10.80 -40.70 26.74
C GLN A 340 -11.90 -39.64 26.68
N VAL A 341 -11.74 -38.53 27.40
CA VAL A 341 -12.65 -37.38 27.40
C VAL A 341 -11.83 -36.09 27.41
N ALA A 342 -12.22 -35.10 26.61
CA ALA A 342 -11.61 -33.78 26.58
C ALA A 342 -12.54 -32.73 27.22
N LEU A 343 -11.99 -31.81 28.02
CA LEU A 343 -12.77 -30.82 28.75
C LEU A 343 -12.57 -29.40 28.22
N ILE A 344 -13.59 -28.56 28.35
CA ILE A 344 -13.51 -27.09 28.24
C ILE A 344 -14.16 -26.48 29.49
N PRO A 345 -13.47 -26.49 30.65
CA PRO A 345 -14.03 -26.09 31.94
C PRO A 345 -13.81 -24.60 32.19
N PHE A 346 -14.49 -23.73 31.43
CA PHE A 346 -14.28 -22.27 31.52
C PHE A 346 -15.30 -21.62 32.45
N LYS A 347 -14.85 -20.66 33.26
CA LYS A 347 -15.73 -19.80 34.05
C LYS A 347 -16.61 -18.96 33.12
N LYS A 348 -17.88 -18.77 33.46
CA LYS A 348 -18.80 -17.90 32.71
C LYS A 348 -18.56 -16.43 33.08
N ASN A 349 -17.95 -15.66 32.19
CA ASN A 349 -17.66 -14.23 32.35
C ASN A 349 -17.71 -13.51 30.99
N GLU A 350 -17.56 -12.18 30.96
CA GLU A 350 -17.65 -11.40 29.71
C GLU A 350 -16.68 -11.87 28.62
N LEU A 351 -15.46 -12.28 29.00
CA LEU A 351 -14.47 -12.81 28.05
C LEU A 351 -14.93 -14.15 27.44
N THR A 352 -15.39 -15.09 28.28
CA THR A 352 -15.77 -16.43 27.83
C THR A 352 -17.10 -16.47 27.08
N GLN A 353 -17.97 -15.47 27.31
CA GLN A 353 -19.18 -15.25 26.50
C GLN A 353 -18.87 -14.93 25.04
N ALA A 354 -17.73 -14.26 24.78
CA ALA A 354 -17.26 -13.94 23.44
C ALA A 354 -16.29 -14.97 22.85
N THR A 355 -15.94 -16.02 23.61
CA THR A 355 -14.88 -16.97 23.22
C THR A 355 -15.41 -18.04 22.27
N ASN A 356 -14.79 -18.19 21.10
CA ASN A 356 -14.93 -19.35 20.22
C ASN A 356 -13.71 -20.29 20.40
N PRO A 357 -13.77 -21.36 21.21
CA PRO A 357 -12.56 -22.09 21.60
C PRO A 357 -11.95 -22.89 20.44
N VAL A 358 -10.68 -22.65 20.11
CA VAL A 358 -9.93 -23.46 19.11
C VAL A 358 -9.94 -24.95 19.48
N LYS A 359 -9.79 -25.25 20.78
CA LYS A 359 -9.73 -26.61 21.34
C LYS A 359 -10.96 -27.45 21.00
N LEU A 360 -12.13 -26.82 20.87
CA LEU A 360 -13.34 -27.51 20.45
C LEU A 360 -13.12 -28.24 19.13
N TYR A 361 -12.63 -27.51 18.12
CA TYR A 361 -12.42 -28.08 16.78
C TYR A 361 -11.32 -29.13 16.77
N GLU A 362 -10.23 -28.92 17.54
CA GLU A 362 -9.13 -29.87 17.66
C GLU A 362 -9.58 -31.19 18.30
N TYR A 363 -10.35 -31.13 19.39
CA TYR A 363 -10.88 -32.32 20.05
C TYR A 363 -11.85 -33.10 19.17
N LEU A 364 -12.71 -32.38 18.44
CA LEU A 364 -13.64 -32.98 17.49
C LEU A 364 -12.91 -33.58 16.28
N ALA A 365 -11.80 -32.99 15.82
CA ALA A 365 -10.96 -33.55 14.77
C ALA A 365 -10.35 -34.90 15.17
N ALA A 366 -9.96 -35.06 16.43
CA ALA A 366 -9.52 -36.34 16.98
C ALA A 366 -10.69 -37.28 17.38
N GLY A 367 -11.94 -36.88 17.11
CA GLY A 367 -13.13 -37.68 17.40
C GLY A 367 -13.52 -37.77 18.88
N LYS A 368 -12.90 -36.96 19.75
CA LYS A 368 -13.01 -37.11 21.21
C LYS A 368 -14.37 -36.64 21.74
N PRO A 369 -14.93 -37.32 22.75
CA PRO A 369 -16.01 -36.75 23.55
C PRO A 369 -15.53 -35.45 24.20
N VAL A 370 -16.29 -34.38 23.99
CA VAL A 370 -16.00 -33.06 24.56
C VAL A 370 -17.08 -32.73 25.58
N ILE A 371 -16.66 -32.27 26.76
CA ILE A 371 -17.56 -31.76 27.79
C ILE A 371 -17.16 -30.33 28.10
N SER A 372 -18.11 -29.40 27.97
CA SER A 372 -17.85 -27.97 28.09
C SER A 372 -18.81 -27.34 29.09
N THR A 373 -18.37 -26.25 29.70
CA THR A 373 -19.32 -25.29 30.29
C THR A 373 -20.22 -24.70 29.21
N GLU A 374 -21.37 -24.18 29.64
CA GLU A 374 -22.35 -23.56 28.75
C GLU A 374 -21.82 -22.25 28.15
N LEU A 375 -21.08 -22.37 27.04
CA LEU A 375 -20.53 -21.25 26.28
C LEU A 375 -21.37 -21.01 25.02
N PRO A 376 -21.77 -19.76 24.69
CA PRO A 376 -22.66 -19.48 23.55
C PRO A 376 -22.16 -20.05 22.22
N GLU A 377 -20.85 -19.93 21.96
CA GLU A 377 -20.24 -20.41 20.74
C GLU A 377 -20.16 -21.95 20.67
N VAL A 378 -19.99 -22.64 21.81
CA VAL A 378 -19.97 -24.11 21.83
C VAL A 378 -21.36 -24.66 21.51
N ILE A 379 -22.40 -24.10 22.14
CA ILE A 379 -23.80 -24.47 21.89
C ILE A 379 -24.16 -24.19 20.44
N THR A 380 -23.92 -22.96 19.96
CA THR A 380 -24.33 -22.56 18.61
C THR A 380 -23.69 -23.42 17.53
N VAL A 381 -22.43 -23.83 17.72
CA VAL A 381 -21.62 -24.42 16.67
C VAL A 381 -21.65 -25.95 16.70
N ALA A 382 -21.71 -26.56 17.89
CA ALA A 382 -21.46 -27.99 18.04
C ALA A 382 -22.38 -28.68 19.08
N ASP A 383 -23.57 -28.13 19.37
CA ASP A 383 -24.48 -28.61 20.44
C ASP A 383 -24.62 -30.14 20.49
N HIS A 384 -25.00 -30.78 19.39
CA HIS A 384 -25.23 -32.23 19.34
C HIS A 384 -23.94 -33.09 19.37
N LEU A 385 -22.76 -32.46 19.30
CA LEU A 385 -21.46 -33.13 19.28
C LEU A 385 -20.71 -33.00 20.62
N VAL A 386 -21.18 -32.12 21.50
CA VAL A 386 -20.57 -31.73 22.77
C VAL A 386 -21.58 -31.90 23.89
N THR A 387 -21.15 -32.38 25.06
CA THR A 387 -22.03 -32.40 26.24
C THR A 387 -21.83 -31.14 27.05
N ILE A 388 -22.92 -30.41 27.33
CA ILE A 388 -22.89 -29.23 28.19
C ILE A 388 -23.11 -29.62 29.66
N ALA A 389 -22.26 -29.11 30.55
CA ALA A 389 -22.36 -29.28 32.00
C ALA A 389 -21.89 -27.99 32.70
N ASP A 390 -22.51 -27.61 33.82
CA ASP A 390 -22.17 -26.36 34.53
C ASP A 390 -21.77 -26.56 36.00
N THR A 391 -21.97 -27.76 36.55
CA THR A 391 -21.68 -28.07 37.95
C THR A 391 -20.76 -29.29 38.05
N PRO A 392 -19.98 -29.45 39.13
CA PRO A 392 -19.14 -30.63 39.31
C PRO A 392 -19.90 -31.95 39.15
N ALA A 393 -21.11 -32.06 39.71
CA ALA A 393 -21.94 -33.26 39.57
C ALA A 393 -22.40 -33.52 38.13
N GLN A 394 -22.73 -32.47 37.37
CA GLN A 394 -23.09 -32.63 35.95
C GLN A 394 -21.86 -33.01 35.10
N PHE A 395 -20.70 -32.42 35.36
CA PHE A 395 -19.46 -32.78 34.69
C PHE A 395 -19.10 -34.24 34.96
N GLU A 396 -19.16 -34.66 36.22
CA GLU A 396 -18.90 -36.05 36.61
C GLU A 396 -19.83 -37.02 35.89
N ALA A 397 -21.15 -36.76 35.90
CA ALA A 397 -22.13 -37.58 35.19
C ALA A 397 -21.90 -37.61 33.67
N ALA A 398 -21.54 -36.48 33.07
CA ALA A 398 -21.24 -36.37 31.64
C ALA A 398 -19.97 -37.14 31.27
N ILE A 399 -18.92 -37.07 32.10
CA ILE A 399 -17.67 -37.83 31.91
C ILE A 399 -17.96 -39.33 32.01
N GLU A 400 -18.71 -39.76 33.02
CA GLU A 400 -19.11 -41.17 33.16
C GLU A 400 -19.88 -41.68 31.93
N ALA A 401 -20.83 -40.89 31.43
CA ALA A 401 -21.60 -41.26 30.25
C ALA A 401 -20.69 -41.37 29.01
N ALA A 402 -19.77 -40.42 28.82
CA ALA A 402 -18.81 -40.42 27.72
C ALA A 402 -17.85 -41.62 27.78
N LEU A 403 -17.39 -42.01 28.98
CA LEU A 403 -16.52 -43.18 29.19
C LEU A 403 -17.22 -44.51 28.86
N ARG A 404 -18.56 -44.56 28.93
CA ARG A 404 -19.36 -45.74 28.55
C ARG A 404 -19.73 -45.76 27.06
N GLN A 405 -19.56 -44.64 26.35
CA GLN A 405 -19.95 -44.51 24.95
C GLN A 405 -18.87 -45.11 24.03
N SER A 406 -19.27 -46.01 23.13
CA SER A 406 -18.36 -46.69 22.19
C SER A 406 -18.85 -46.66 20.74
N GLU A 407 -19.80 -45.79 20.40
CA GLU A 407 -20.37 -45.73 19.05
C GLU A 407 -19.45 -45.05 18.04
N HIS A 408 -18.96 -45.83 17.07
CA HIS A 408 -18.11 -45.37 15.97
C HIS A 408 -18.75 -44.26 15.12
N SER A 409 -20.09 -44.28 14.99
CA SER A 409 -20.86 -43.28 14.22
C SER A 409 -20.70 -41.86 14.76
N VAL A 410 -20.59 -41.70 16.09
CA VAL A 410 -20.44 -40.38 16.73
C VAL A 410 -19.03 -39.82 16.51
N ILE A 411 -18.01 -40.68 16.52
CA ILE A 411 -16.62 -40.30 16.20
C ILE A 411 -16.54 -39.72 14.79
N GLU A 412 -17.11 -40.41 13.81
CA GLU A 412 -17.14 -39.94 12.41
C GLU A 412 -17.85 -38.60 12.26
N GLN A 413 -18.98 -38.39 12.95
CA GLN A 413 -19.70 -37.10 12.92
C GLN A 413 -18.84 -35.94 13.42
N ARG A 414 -18.10 -36.14 14.52
CA ARG A 414 -17.19 -35.13 15.08
C ARG A 414 -16.06 -34.80 14.11
N GLN A 415 -15.47 -35.82 13.48
CA GLN A 415 -14.39 -35.65 12.50
C GLN A 415 -14.89 -34.95 11.22
N GLN A 416 -16.07 -35.31 10.72
CA GLN A 416 -16.68 -34.63 9.57
C GLN A 416 -17.02 -33.17 9.87
N PHE A 417 -17.45 -32.87 11.10
CA PHE A 417 -17.66 -31.50 11.56
C PHE A 417 -16.35 -30.71 11.53
N ALA A 418 -15.26 -31.26 12.06
CA ALA A 418 -13.94 -30.64 12.02
C ALA A 418 -13.43 -30.42 10.59
N GLU A 419 -13.66 -31.38 9.68
CA GLU A 419 -13.27 -31.26 8.26
C GLU A 419 -13.96 -30.10 7.54
N ARG A 420 -15.21 -29.79 7.92
CA ARG A 420 -15.94 -28.62 7.39
C ARG A 420 -15.52 -27.29 8.05
N ASN A 421 -14.74 -27.36 9.13
CA ASN A 421 -14.32 -26.22 9.95
C ASN A 421 -12.79 -26.18 10.07
N ASN A 422 -12.10 -26.31 8.94
CA ASN A 422 -10.65 -26.26 8.85
C ASN A 422 -10.13 -24.86 8.44
N TRP A 423 -8.82 -24.63 8.62
CA TRP A 423 -8.22 -23.32 8.33
C TRP A 423 -8.20 -22.95 6.84
N ASP A 424 -8.10 -23.92 5.93
CA ASP A 424 -8.20 -23.69 4.48
C ASP A 424 -9.55 -23.07 4.10
N HIS A 425 -10.65 -23.61 4.65
CA HIS A 425 -11.98 -23.04 4.44
C HIS A 425 -12.11 -21.63 5.05
N ARG A 426 -11.51 -21.37 6.22
CA ARG A 426 -11.50 -20.01 6.81
C ARG A 426 -10.72 -19.02 5.94
N TYR A 427 -9.62 -19.46 5.33
CA TYR A 427 -8.91 -18.67 4.35
C TYR A 427 -9.80 -18.34 3.15
N GLU A 428 -10.48 -19.32 2.53
CA GLU A 428 -11.30 -19.05 1.35
C GLU A 428 -12.42 -18.03 1.64
N VAL A 429 -13.05 -18.13 2.82
CA VAL A 429 -14.06 -17.16 3.28
C VAL A 429 -13.43 -15.78 3.51
N LEU A 430 -12.28 -15.70 4.19
CA LEU A 430 -11.60 -14.42 4.44
C LEU A 430 -11.13 -13.78 3.12
N HIS A 431 -10.46 -14.54 2.26
CA HIS A 431 -9.99 -14.10 0.95
C HIS A 431 -11.14 -13.58 0.09
N GLY A 432 -12.26 -14.30 0.02
CA GLY A 432 -13.46 -13.84 -0.70
C GLY A 432 -14.00 -12.51 -0.17
N ASN A 433 -13.99 -12.30 1.15
CA ASN A 433 -14.41 -11.02 1.75
C ASN A 433 -13.38 -9.91 1.52
N ILE A 434 -12.07 -10.19 1.57
CA ILE A 434 -11.02 -9.23 1.20
C ILE A 434 -11.22 -8.78 -0.25
N MET A 435 -11.39 -9.71 -1.18
CA MET A 435 -11.60 -9.39 -2.59
C MET A 435 -12.89 -8.60 -2.81
N ARG A 436 -13.97 -8.91 -2.06
CA ARG A 436 -15.25 -8.22 -2.17
C ARG A 436 -15.21 -6.78 -1.64
N TYR A 437 -14.68 -6.58 -0.44
CA TYR A 437 -14.79 -5.30 0.27
C TYR A 437 -13.59 -4.37 0.04
N LEU A 438 -12.40 -4.92 -0.20
CA LEU A 438 -11.17 -4.13 -0.32
C LEU A 438 -10.75 -3.90 -1.77
N PHE A 439 -11.09 -4.85 -2.66
CA PHE A 439 -10.70 -4.82 -4.07
C PHE A 439 -11.91 -4.88 -5.01
N PRO A 440 -12.75 -3.82 -5.10
CA PRO A 440 -13.88 -3.78 -6.03
C PRO A 440 -13.46 -4.12 -7.46
N LYS A 441 -14.27 -4.88 -8.19
CA LYS A 441 -13.89 -5.34 -9.52
C LYS A 441 -13.70 -4.18 -10.49
N VAL A 442 -12.62 -4.18 -11.25
CA VAL A 442 -12.28 -3.14 -12.23
C VAL A 442 -12.20 -3.74 -13.63
N SER A 443 -12.87 -3.10 -14.58
CA SER A 443 -12.76 -3.43 -16.00
C SER A 443 -11.97 -2.36 -16.75
N VAL A 444 -10.77 -2.70 -17.22
CA VAL A 444 -10.00 -1.84 -18.13
C VAL A 444 -10.44 -2.11 -19.57
N ILE A 445 -10.92 -1.09 -20.26
CA ILE A 445 -11.37 -1.16 -21.65
C ILE A 445 -10.29 -0.56 -22.56
N LEU A 446 -9.79 -1.36 -23.50
CA LEU A 446 -8.79 -0.98 -24.50
C LEU A 446 -9.39 -1.07 -25.90
N VAL A 447 -9.63 0.06 -26.55
CA VAL A 447 -10.01 0.08 -27.97
C VAL A 447 -8.74 0.11 -28.82
N VAL A 448 -8.60 -0.84 -29.74
CA VAL A 448 -7.40 -1.01 -30.56
C VAL A 448 -7.77 -0.95 -32.04
N HIS A 449 -7.05 -0.14 -32.80
CA HIS A 449 -7.11 -0.13 -34.26
C HIS A 449 -5.69 0.00 -34.82
N ASN A 450 -5.11 -1.13 -35.24
CA ASN A 450 -3.72 -1.24 -35.71
C ASN A 450 -2.66 -0.84 -34.65
N ASN A 451 -1.40 -0.81 -35.07
CA ASN A 451 -0.22 -0.41 -34.31
C ASN A 451 0.07 -1.30 -33.10
N TRP A 452 0.15 -2.61 -33.31
CA TRP A 452 0.43 -3.61 -32.27
C TRP A 452 1.55 -3.23 -31.30
N SER A 453 2.62 -2.55 -31.75
CA SER A 453 3.73 -2.16 -30.87
C SER A 453 3.32 -1.33 -29.65
N TYR A 454 2.31 -0.46 -29.79
CA TYR A 454 1.80 0.31 -28.65
C TYR A 454 0.92 -0.55 -27.74
N THR A 455 -0.01 -1.30 -28.35
CA THR A 455 -0.85 -2.25 -27.62
C THR A 455 -0.02 -3.25 -26.80
N GLN A 456 1.07 -3.77 -27.39
CA GLN A 456 1.99 -4.68 -26.72
C GLN A 456 2.67 -4.02 -25.52
N GLN A 457 3.12 -2.77 -25.65
CA GLN A 457 3.74 -2.03 -24.53
C GLN A 457 2.71 -1.78 -23.42
N CYS A 458 1.50 -1.35 -23.76
CA CYS A 458 0.41 -1.14 -22.80
C CYS A 458 0.06 -2.43 -22.05
N LEU A 459 -0.18 -3.53 -22.79
CA LEU A 459 -0.49 -4.85 -22.21
C LEU A 459 0.66 -5.38 -21.36
N HIS A 460 1.90 -5.21 -21.80
CA HIS A 460 3.06 -5.63 -21.01
C HIS A 460 3.07 -4.97 -19.63
N ARG A 461 2.71 -3.69 -19.51
CA ARG A 461 2.63 -2.99 -18.23
C ARG A 461 1.42 -3.40 -17.39
N LEU A 462 0.26 -3.58 -18.02
CA LEU A 462 -0.96 -4.03 -17.34
C LEU A 462 -0.85 -5.44 -16.75
N LEU A 463 0.00 -6.29 -17.34
CA LEU A 463 0.18 -7.69 -16.94
C LEU A 463 1.42 -7.92 -16.06
N GLN A 464 2.15 -6.87 -15.66
CA GLN A 464 3.26 -7.03 -14.71
C GLN A 464 2.77 -7.59 -13.36
N PRO A 465 3.67 -8.23 -12.57
CA PRO A 465 3.37 -8.62 -11.19
C PRO A 465 2.90 -7.45 -10.34
N GLY A 466 2.01 -7.73 -9.38
CA GLY A 466 1.47 -6.71 -8.47
C GLY A 466 0.43 -5.78 -9.13
N HIS A 467 -0.24 -6.24 -10.19
CA HIS A 467 -1.43 -5.58 -10.74
C HIS A 467 -2.58 -5.59 -9.72
N TYR A 468 -3.62 -4.81 -10.00
CA TYR A 468 -4.77 -4.71 -9.13
C TYR A 468 -5.49 -6.07 -8.99
N PRO A 469 -5.81 -6.55 -7.77
CA PRO A 469 -6.21 -7.96 -7.55
C PRO A 469 -7.45 -8.40 -8.33
N ASN A 470 -8.45 -7.53 -8.44
CA ASN A 470 -9.76 -7.84 -9.03
C ASN A 470 -9.94 -7.15 -10.38
N LEU A 471 -9.03 -7.45 -11.31
CA LEU A 471 -8.94 -6.79 -12.61
C LEU A 471 -9.46 -7.70 -13.74
N GLU A 472 -10.16 -7.11 -14.70
CA GLU A 472 -10.34 -7.68 -16.04
C GLU A 472 -9.97 -6.66 -17.11
N ILE A 473 -9.40 -7.14 -18.22
CA ILE A 473 -8.94 -6.32 -19.34
C ILE A 473 -9.74 -6.73 -20.57
N ILE A 474 -10.51 -5.80 -21.13
CA ILE A 474 -11.36 -6.03 -22.28
C ILE A 474 -10.78 -5.27 -23.46
N ILE A 475 -10.31 -6.02 -24.45
CA ILE A 475 -9.69 -5.48 -25.65
C ILE A 475 -10.71 -5.53 -26.78
N VAL A 476 -11.04 -4.39 -27.35
CA VAL A 476 -11.90 -4.27 -28.53
C VAL A 476 -11.02 -4.04 -29.75
N ASP A 477 -10.80 -5.08 -30.54
CA ASP A 477 -10.21 -4.96 -31.88
C ASP A 477 -11.22 -4.30 -32.82
N ASN A 478 -11.00 -3.02 -33.09
CA ASN A 478 -11.90 -2.14 -33.81
C ASN A 478 -11.60 -2.17 -35.32
N ALA A 479 -11.68 -3.37 -35.91
CA ALA A 479 -11.36 -3.67 -37.30
C ALA A 479 -9.91 -3.35 -37.71
N SER A 480 -8.92 -3.85 -36.96
CA SER A 480 -7.52 -3.79 -37.37
C SER A 480 -7.27 -4.62 -38.64
N ASN A 481 -6.38 -4.14 -39.49
CA ASN A 481 -5.99 -4.79 -40.76
C ASN A 481 -4.48 -5.05 -40.87
N ASP A 482 -3.73 -4.80 -39.79
CA ASP A 482 -2.32 -5.13 -39.66
C ASP A 482 -2.12 -6.46 -38.90
N GLN A 483 -0.96 -6.66 -38.27
CA GLN A 483 -0.63 -7.85 -37.48
C GLN A 483 -1.44 -7.99 -36.16
N THR A 484 -2.15 -6.93 -35.74
CA THR A 484 -2.85 -6.85 -34.44
C THR A 484 -3.84 -8.00 -34.21
N PRO A 485 -4.74 -8.37 -35.15
CA PRO A 485 -5.70 -9.44 -34.91
C PRO A 485 -5.03 -10.79 -34.65
N SER A 486 -3.90 -11.07 -35.31
CA SER A 486 -3.15 -12.32 -35.11
C SER A 486 -2.56 -12.38 -33.70
N TYR A 487 -1.96 -11.29 -33.23
CA TYR A 487 -1.38 -11.23 -31.89
C TYR A 487 -2.42 -11.20 -30.78
N LEU A 488 -3.58 -10.58 -31.01
CA LEU A 488 -4.68 -10.61 -30.05
C LEU A 488 -5.26 -12.01 -29.89
N ARG A 489 -5.41 -12.77 -30.98
CA ARG A 489 -5.85 -14.18 -30.92
C ARG A 489 -4.87 -15.09 -30.18
N SER A 490 -3.58 -14.74 -30.16
CA SER A 490 -2.58 -15.50 -29.42
C SER A 490 -2.47 -15.11 -27.94
N GLN A 491 -3.21 -14.09 -27.48
CA GLN A 491 -3.24 -13.74 -26.05
C GLN A 491 -4.12 -14.74 -25.29
N ASN A 492 -3.48 -15.65 -24.55
CA ASN A 492 -4.16 -16.57 -23.64
C ASN A 492 -3.79 -16.20 -22.19
N HIS A 493 -4.42 -15.15 -21.66
CA HIS A 493 -4.22 -14.70 -20.29
C HIS A 493 -5.57 -14.63 -19.57
N PRO A 494 -5.71 -15.12 -18.32
CA PRO A 494 -7.00 -15.20 -17.61
C PRO A 494 -7.66 -13.83 -17.40
N LEU A 495 -6.87 -12.75 -17.36
CA LEU A 495 -7.38 -11.38 -17.23
C LEU A 495 -7.89 -10.79 -18.55
N ILE A 496 -7.55 -11.36 -19.72
CA ILE A 496 -7.81 -10.73 -21.03
C ILE A 496 -9.05 -11.35 -21.69
N LYS A 497 -10.00 -10.49 -22.07
CA LYS A 497 -11.11 -10.80 -22.96
C LYS A 497 -10.99 -9.99 -24.24
N VAL A 498 -10.91 -10.65 -25.38
CA VAL A 498 -10.85 -9.99 -26.71
C VAL A 498 -12.21 -10.01 -27.39
N ILE A 499 -12.63 -8.86 -27.92
CA ILE A 499 -13.83 -8.67 -28.72
C ILE A 499 -13.39 -8.12 -30.07
N THR A 500 -13.97 -8.63 -31.16
CA THR A 500 -13.65 -8.16 -32.52
C THR A 500 -14.86 -7.48 -33.14
N SER A 501 -14.63 -6.31 -33.72
CA SER A 501 -15.62 -5.58 -34.52
C SER A 501 -15.28 -5.74 -36.01
N PRO A 502 -16.26 -6.02 -36.89
CA PRO A 502 -16.02 -6.16 -38.33
C PRO A 502 -15.74 -4.82 -39.03
N THR A 503 -16.09 -3.70 -38.39
CA THR A 503 -15.90 -2.34 -38.91
C THR A 503 -15.30 -1.42 -37.85
N ASN A 504 -14.56 -0.40 -38.26
CA ASN A 504 -14.04 0.60 -37.33
C ASN A 504 -15.19 1.49 -36.84
N LEU A 505 -15.61 1.26 -35.61
CA LEU A 505 -16.71 1.97 -34.95
C LEU A 505 -16.30 3.36 -34.44
N GLY A 506 -15.01 3.70 -34.48
CA GLY A 506 -14.45 4.87 -33.81
C GLY A 506 -14.37 4.71 -32.29
N PHE A 507 -13.93 5.77 -31.60
CA PHE A 507 -13.57 5.70 -30.17
C PHE A 507 -14.78 5.51 -29.26
N ALA A 508 -15.83 6.33 -29.41
CA ALA A 508 -17.00 6.30 -28.53
C ALA A 508 -17.76 4.96 -28.58
N ALA A 509 -18.06 4.47 -29.79
CA ALA A 509 -18.76 3.22 -29.98
C ALA A 509 -17.89 1.99 -29.68
N GLY A 510 -16.58 2.04 -29.98
CA GLY A 510 -15.63 1.00 -29.59
C GLY A 510 -15.54 0.82 -28.07
N ASN A 511 -15.41 1.93 -27.32
CA ASN A 511 -15.41 1.87 -25.86
C ASN A 511 -16.74 1.37 -25.32
N THR A 512 -17.86 1.84 -25.89
CA THR A 512 -19.21 1.38 -25.51
C THR A 512 -19.37 -0.13 -25.68
N LEU A 513 -18.86 -0.71 -26.78
CA LEU A 513 -18.86 -2.16 -26.99
C LEU A 513 -18.09 -2.89 -25.88
N GLY A 514 -16.92 -2.38 -25.50
CA GLY A 514 -16.13 -2.91 -24.39
C GLY A 514 -16.85 -2.79 -23.04
N CYS A 515 -17.40 -1.61 -22.72
CA CYS A 515 -18.16 -1.36 -21.49
C CYS A 515 -19.37 -2.29 -21.35
N THR A 516 -20.09 -2.53 -22.44
CA THR A 516 -21.27 -3.43 -22.44
C THR A 516 -20.89 -4.87 -22.13
N GLN A 517 -19.64 -5.26 -22.44
CA GLN A 517 -19.12 -6.61 -22.24
C GLN A 517 -18.35 -6.77 -20.92
N SER A 518 -18.36 -5.73 -20.08
CA SER A 518 -17.61 -5.65 -18.83
C SER A 518 -18.50 -5.84 -17.61
N SER A 519 -17.91 -6.24 -16.49
CA SER A 519 -18.61 -6.61 -15.26
C SER A 519 -18.09 -5.93 -13.99
N GLY A 520 -17.01 -5.16 -14.08
CA GLY A 520 -16.40 -4.46 -12.95
C GLY A 520 -17.25 -3.31 -12.43
N GLU A 521 -17.32 -3.14 -11.12
CA GLU A 521 -17.97 -2.02 -10.44
C GLU A 521 -17.41 -0.66 -10.90
N PHE A 522 -16.14 -0.63 -11.28
CA PHE A 522 -15.51 0.49 -11.95
C PHE A 522 -15.08 0.12 -13.37
N ILE A 523 -15.29 1.04 -14.29
CA ILE A 523 -14.87 0.94 -15.69
C ILE A 523 -13.74 1.93 -15.90
N ILE A 524 -12.59 1.48 -16.39
CA ILE A 524 -11.50 2.35 -16.79
C ILE A 524 -11.39 2.34 -18.31
N LEU A 525 -11.62 3.47 -18.96
CA LEU A 525 -11.27 3.62 -20.37
C LEU A 525 -9.78 3.96 -20.42
N LEU A 526 -9.01 3.20 -21.21
CA LEU A 526 -7.57 3.41 -21.35
C LEU A 526 -7.18 3.33 -22.83
N ASN A 527 -6.42 4.31 -23.31
CA ASN A 527 -5.88 4.26 -24.66
C ASN A 527 -4.76 3.21 -24.75
N ASN A 528 -4.67 2.52 -25.89
CA ASN A 528 -3.64 1.52 -26.13
C ASN A 528 -2.22 2.10 -26.33
N ASP A 529 -2.09 3.42 -26.49
CA ASP A 529 -0.83 4.17 -26.56
C ASP A 529 -0.48 4.85 -25.23
N THR A 530 -0.72 4.12 -24.13
CA THR A 530 -0.37 4.52 -22.77
C THR A 530 0.59 3.54 -22.10
N VAL A 531 1.34 4.04 -21.12
CA VAL A 531 2.23 3.24 -20.27
C VAL A 531 1.87 3.54 -18.82
N VAL A 532 1.27 2.56 -18.13
CA VAL A 532 0.94 2.66 -16.71
C VAL A 532 2.20 2.51 -15.85
N PRO A 533 2.32 3.25 -14.74
CA PRO A 533 3.60 3.40 -14.04
C PRO A 533 3.99 2.19 -13.20
N ASP A 534 3.05 1.66 -12.41
CA ASP A 534 3.26 0.60 -11.42
C ASP A 534 1.89 0.00 -11.02
N GLY A 535 1.86 -0.95 -10.08
CA GLY A 535 0.64 -1.61 -9.62
C GLY A 535 -0.35 -0.76 -8.82
N SER A 536 0.02 0.43 -8.35
CA SER A 536 -0.79 1.28 -7.46
C SER A 536 -1.73 2.24 -8.20
N TRP A 537 -1.58 2.40 -9.53
CA TRP A 537 -2.31 3.41 -10.30
C TRP A 537 -3.84 3.28 -10.22
N ILE A 538 -4.38 2.06 -10.23
CA ILE A 538 -5.83 1.82 -10.07
C ILE A 538 -6.27 2.21 -8.66
N SER A 539 -5.59 1.73 -7.62
CA SER A 539 -5.92 2.03 -6.23
C SER A 539 -5.91 3.55 -5.97
N ARG A 540 -4.97 4.28 -6.58
CA ARG A 540 -4.91 5.75 -6.55
C ARG A 540 -6.11 6.39 -7.24
N LEU A 541 -6.44 5.96 -8.46
CA LEU A 541 -7.60 6.45 -9.21
C LEU A 541 -8.92 6.21 -8.48
N LEU A 542 -9.05 5.09 -7.77
CA LEU A 542 -10.29 4.72 -7.11
C LEU A 542 -10.46 5.36 -5.73
N ARG A 543 -9.36 5.67 -5.03
CA ARG A 543 -9.39 6.19 -3.65
C ARG A 543 -10.38 7.36 -3.44
N PRO A 544 -10.49 8.37 -4.32
CA PRO A 544 -11.45 9.47 -4.11
C PRO A 544 -12.93 9.04 -4.04
N PHE A 545 -13.31 7.93 -4.71
CA PHE A 545 -14.69 7.42 -4.71
C PHE A 545 -15.18 6.95 -3.33
N GLN A 546 -14.27 6.66 -2.41
CA GLN A 546 -14.60 6.27 -1.04
C GLN A 546 -15.02 7.46 -0.17
N LYS A 547 -14.68 8.70 -0.58
CA LYS A 547 -14.93 9.91 0.20
C LYS A 547 -16.11 10.75 -0.30
N ASP A 548 -16.42 10.65 -1.59
CA ASP A 548 -17.50 11.42 -2.22
C ASP A 548 -18.37 10.51 -3.08
N GLU A 549 -19.58 10.22 -2.62
CA GLU A 549 -20.58 9.44 -3.35
C GLU A 549 -21.04 10.13 -4.63
N MET A 550 -20.97 11.46 -4.69
CA MET A 550 -21.30 12.26 -5.88
C MET A 550 -20.17 12.32 -6.89
N LEU A 551 -18.97 11.82 -6.55
CA LEU A 551 -17.88 11.68 -7.50
C LEU A 551 -18.16 10.49 -8.42
N ALA A 552 -18.32 10.78 -9.71
CA ALA A 552 -18.66 9.80 -10.73
C ALA A 552 -17.46 9.31 -11.54
N MET A 553 -16.48 10.20 -11.75
CA MET A 553 -15.34 9.93 -12.62
C MET A 553 -14.05 10.52 -12.06
N THR A 554 -12.96 9.80 -12.26
CA THR A 554 -11.61 10.25 -11.91
C THR A 554 -10.64 10.04 -13.07
N GLY A 555 -9.66 10.92 -13.24
CA GLY A 555 -8.59 10.76 -14.24
C GLY A 555 -7.22 11.06 -13.65
N PRO A 556 -6.14 10.44 -14.16
CA PRO A 556 -4.79 10.68 -13.68
C PRO A 556 -4.21 11.95 -14.31
N MET A 557 -3.10 12.43 -13.76
CA MET A 557 -2.21 13.33 -14.48
C MET A 557 -1.46 12.60 -15.62
N SER A 558 -0.98 13.35 -16.61
CA SER A 558 -0.21 12.79 -17.73
C SER A 558 0.84 13.76 -18.27
N ASN A 559 1.84 13.22 -18.97
CA ASN A 559 2.85 14.02 -19.68
C ASN A 559 2.30 14.71 -20.93
N HIS A 560 1.21 14.21 -21.52
CA HIS A 560 0.69 14.74 -22.78
C HIS A 560 -0.82 14.56 -22.92
N VAL A 561 -1.58 15.61 -22.60
CA VAL A 561 -3.03 15.69 -22.75
C VAL A 561 -3.43 17.16 -22.96
N GLY A 562 -4.55 17.42 -23.64
CA GLY A 562 -4.98 18.76 -24.04
C GLY A 562 -5.69 19.58 -22.96
N ASN A 563 -5.76 19.08 -21.73
CA ASN A 563 -6.46 19.72 -20.62
C ASN A 563 -5.55 19.80 -19.37
N ASP A 564 -6.15 20.10 -18.23
CA ASP A 564 -5.48 20.36 -16.97
C ASP A 564 -4.99 19.10 -16.25
N GLN A 565 -5.21 17.90 -16.82
CA GLN A 565 -4.48 16.69 -16.43
C GLN A 565 -3.01 16.71 -16.87
N ALA A 566 -2.63 17.60 -17.79
CA ALA A 566 -1.25 17.66 -18.26
C ALA A 566 -0.30 18.21 -17.18
N LEU A 567 0.88 17.62 -17.12
CA LEU A 567 2.00 18.11 -16.31
C LEU A 567 2.83 19.14 -17.07
N ASP A 568 3.27 20.17 -16.35
CA ASP A 568 4.22 21.17 -16.86
C ASP A 568 5.64 20.59 -17.01
N HIS A 569 6.01 19.62 -16.17
CA HIS A 569 7.30 18.95 -16.22
C HIS A 569 7.19 17.48 -15.83
N PHE A 570 7.94 16.64 -16.56
CA PHE A 570 7.97 15.20 -16.42
C PHE A 570 9.36 14.67 -16.78
N ILE A 571 9.77 13.59 -16.12
CA ILE A 571 10.99 12.85 -16.45
C ILE A 571 10.64 11.39 -16.73
N GLY A 572 10.98 10.92 -17.92
CA GLY A 572 10.78 9.54 -18.35
C GLY A 572 10.93 9.39 -19.86
N ASP A 573 10.50 8.25 -20.38
CA ASP A 573 10.64 7.91 -21.80
C ASP A 573 9.42 7.16 -22.34
N ALA A 574 9.39 7.01 -23.66
CA ALA A 574 8.28 6.41 -24.39
C ALA A 574 8.11 4.90 -24.14
N VAL A 575 9.15 4.19 -23.67
CA VAL A 575 9.14 2.74 -23.49
C VAL A 575 8.83 2.38 -22.04
N GLN A 576 9.53 3.02 -21.10
CA GLN A 576 9.40 2.74 -19.66
C GLN A 576 8.35 3.61 -18.97
N GLY A 577 7.90 4.69 -19.61
CA GLY A 577 7.01 5.67 -18.99
C GLY A 577 7.77 6.54 -18.00
N ALA A 578 7.24 6.73 -16.80
CA ALA A 578 7.84 7.56 -15.76
C ALA A 578 9.16 6.99 -15.23
N HIS A 579 10.16 7.86 -15.06
CA HIS A 579 11.39 7.47 -14.38
C HIS A 579 11.10 7.18 -12.88
N PRO A 580 11.52 6.03 -12.30
CA PRO A 580 11.07 5.60 -10.96
C PRO A 580 11.34 6.59 -9.82
N ARG A 581 12.49 7.27 -9.82
CA ARG A 581 12.81 8.28 -8.79
C ARG A 581 11.93 9.52 -8.89
N TRP A 582 11.66 9.96 -10.12
CA TRP A 582 10.77 11.10 -10.36
C TRP A 582 9.35 10.74 -9.92
N LEU A 583 8.90 9.53 -10.25
CA LEU A 583 7.58 9.03 -9.89
C LEU A 583 7.38 8.93 -8.37
N SER A 584 8.40 8.44 -7.65
CA SER A 584 8.38 8.39 -6.18
C SER A 584 8.25 9.79 -5.56
N GLU A 585 9.06 10.76 -6.00
CA GLU A 585 8.93 12.14 -5.53
C GLU A 585 7.60 12.79 -5.97
N PHE A 586 7.08 12.46 -7.15
CA PHE A 586 5.78 12.92 -7.63
C PHE A 586 4.65 12.42 -6.71
N TYR A 587 4.62 11.13 -6.39
CA TYR A 587 3.62 10.57 -5.48
C TYR A 587 3.69 11.19 -4.10
N GLU A 588 4.88 11.50 -3.60
CA GLU A 588 5.03 12.15 -2.29
C GLU A 588 4.55 13.61 -2.31
N ARG A 589 4.92 14.39 -3.34
CA ARG A 589 4.51 15.80 -3.43
C ARG A 589 3.02 16.00 -3.62
N TYR A 590 2.36 15.10 -4.36
CA TYR A 590 0.93 15.20 -4.64
C TYR A 590 0.08 14.28 -3.76
N ARG A 591 0.70 13.61 -2.80
CA ARG A 591 0.15 12.55 -1.97
C ARG A 591 -1.30 12.80 -1.51
N ARG A 592 -2.19 11.87 -1.87
CA ARG A 592 -3.63 11.88 -1.56
C ARG A 592 -4.41 13.08 -2.10
N ARG A 593 -3.80 13.98 -2.88
CA ARG A 593 -4.49 15.13 -3.45
C ARG A 593 -5.32 14.73 -4.67
N TYR A 594 -6.43 15.43 -4.81
CA TYR A 594 -7.25 15.43 -6.01
C TYR A 594 -7.96 16.78 -6.09
N ARG A 595 -8.38 17.17 -7.29
CA ARG A 595 -9.10 18.43 -7.50
C ARG A 595 -10.25 18.24 -8.47
N TYR A 596 -11.35 18.93 -8.23
CA TYR A 596 -12.50 18.88 -9.11
C TYR A 596 -12.18 19.53 -10.47
N THR A 597 -12.77 18.97 -11.52
CA THR A 597 -12.65 19.49 -12.89
C THR A 597 -13.98 19.38 -13.62
N ASP A 598 -14.12 20.16 -14.69
CA ASP A 598 -15.26 20.10 -15.60
C ASP A 598 -15.04 19.14 -16.77
N LEU A 599 -13.78 18.70 -16.97
CA LEU A 599 -13.37 17.88 -18.11
C LEU A 599 -12.28 16.88 -17.70
N LEU A 600 -12.48 15.62 -18.07
CA LEU A 600 -11.46 14.57 -18.04
C LEU A 600 -11.26 14.06 -19.45
N GLY A 601 -10.02 14.02 -19.92
CA GLY A 601 -9.64 13.46 -21.20
C GLY A 601 -9.64 11.93 -21.14
N PHE A 602 -10.25 11.29 -22.12
CA PHE A 602 -10.51 9.84 -22.07
C PHE A 602 -9.32 8.98 -22.51
N PHE A 603 -8.09 9.54 -22.51
CA PHE A 603 -6.89 8.72 -22.63
C PHE A 603 -6.74 7.74 -21.46
N CYS A 604 -7.21 8.17 -20.28
CA CYS A 604 -7.37 7.35 -19.09
C CYS A 604 -8.44 7.98 -18.18
N VAL A 605 -9.54 7.28 -17.94
CA VAL A 605 -10.60 7.74 -17.02
C VAL A 605 -11.25 6.55 -16.33
N ALA A 606 -11.39 6.62 -15.00
CA ALA A 606 -12.19 5.69 -14.22
C ALA A 606 -13.60 6.24 -14.04
N ILE A 607 -14.60 5.37 -14.21
CA ILE A 607 -16.03 5.69 -14.19
C ILE A 607 -16.72 4.68 -13.27
N ARG A 608 -17.54 5.16 -12.33
CA ARG A 608 -18.39 4.28 -11.52
C ARG A 608 -19.46 3.63 -12.42
N ARG A 609 -19.58 2.30 -12.43
CA ARG A 609 -20.54 1.57 -13.30
C ARG A 609 -21.96 2.08 -13.16
N SER A 610 -22.43 2.28 -11.92
CA SER A 610 -23.78 2.78 -11.65
C SER A 610 -24.05 4.13 -12.30
N VAL A 611 -23.03 4.96 -12.51
CA VAL A 611 -23.15 6.23 -13.24
C VAL A 611 -23.19 5.98 -14.74
N TRP A 612 -22.35 5.10 -15.28
CA TRP A 612 -22.40 4.73 -16.70
C TRP A 612 -23.77 4.14 -17.09
N GLU A 613 -24.34 3.29 -16.25
CA GLU A 613 -25.69 2.71 -16.44
C GLU A 613 -26.79 3.78 -16.38
N ARG A 614 -26.64 4.79 -15.51
CA ARG A 614 -27.60 5.89 -15.38
C ARG A 614 -27.49 6.93 -16.51
N VAL A 615 -26.28 7.28 -16.93
CA VAL A 615 -25.99 8.35 -17.90
C VAL A 615 -26.01 7.83 -19.34
N GLY A 616 -25.83 6.52 -19.52
CA GLY A 616 -25.83 5.84 -20.81
C GLY A 616 -24.47 5.87 -21.52
N ALA A 617 -24.39 5.19 -22.66
CA ALA A 617 -23.18 5.01 -23.46
C ALA A 617 -22.59 6.32 -24.03
N LEU A 618 -21.32 6.30 -24.45
CA LEU A 618 -20.71 7.42 -25.17
C LEU A 618 -21.46 7.65 -26.50
N ASP A 619 -21.57 8.91 -26.94
CA ASP A 619 -22.35 9.26 -28.13
C ASP A 619 -21.63 8.81 -29.42
N PRO A 620 -22.19 7.85 -30.20
CA PRO A 620 -21.54 7.35 -31.40
C PRO A 620 -21.50 8.38 -32.55
N ALA A 621 -22.25 9.48 -32.46
CA ALA A 621 -22.31 10.49 -33.52
C ALA A 621 -20.97 11.22 -33.77
N TYR A 622 -20.05 11.20 -32.79
CA TYR A 622 -18.69 11.73 -32.94
C TYR A 622 -17.80 10.89 -33.87
N GLY A 623 -18.24 9.71 -34.32
CA GLY A 623 -17.55 8.91 -35.33
C GLY A 623 -16.16 8.46 -34.86
N LEU A 624 -15.11 8.79 -35.64
CA LEU A 624 -13.74 8.33 -35.38
C LEU A 624 -13.16 8.83 -34.04
N GLY A 625 -13.66 9.94 -33.50
CA GLY A 625 -13.24 10.53 -32.22
C GLY A 625 -13.22 12.06 -32.25
N MET A 626 -12.74 12.68 -31.15
CA MET A 626 -12.82 14.10 -30.80
C MET A 626 -14.21 14.53 -30.27
N PHE A 627 -14.20 15.28 -29.16
CA PHE A 627 -15.36 15.84 -28.43
C PHE A 627 -16.23 14.83 -27.67
N GLU A 628 -15.97 13.53 -27.74
CA GLU A 628 -16.73 12.54 -26.99
C GLU A 628 -16.50 12.62 -25.47
N ASP A 629 -15.31 13.02 -25.04
CA ASP A 629 -14.94 13.24 -23.65
C ASP A 629 -15.54 14.55 -23.12
N ASP A 630 -15.48 15.64 -23.91
CA ASP A 630 -16.23 16.87 -23.63
C ASP A 630 -17.72 16.59 -23.42
N ASP A 631 -18.35 15.87 -24.36
CA ASP A 631 -19.77 15.52 -24.31
C ASP A 631 -20.15 14.71 -23.09
N TYR A 632 -19.37 13.67 -22.79
CA TYR A 632 -19.69 12.76 -21.72
C TYR A 632 -19.50 13.44 -20.35
N CYS A 633 -18.44 14.25 -20.19
CA CYS A 633 -18.23 15.05 -18.99
C CYS A 633 -19.38 16.03 -18.74
N GLU A 634 -19.90 16.70 -19.79
CA GLU A 634 -21.11 17.54 -19.68
C GLU A 634 -22.32 16.74 -19.22
N ARG A 635 -22.54 15.56 -19.80
CA ARG A 635 -23.69 14.72 -19.49
C ARG A 635 -23.68 14.23 -18.04
N VAL A 636 -22.52 13.81 -17.55
CA VAL A 636 -22.32 13.36 -16.16
C VAL A 636 -22.54 14.52 -15.18
N ARG A 637 -22.02 15.72 -15.49
CA ARG A 637 -22.26 16.91 -14.66
C ARG A 637 -23.73 17.34 -14.66
N ASN A 638 -24.41 17.30 -15.81
CA ASN A 638 -25.85 17.60 -15.89
C ASN A 638 -26.73 16.56 -15.18
N ALA A 639 -26.21 15.35 -14.92
CA ALA A 639 -26.86 14.36 -14.04
C ALA A 639 -26.62 14.61 -12.54
N GLY A 640 -25.89 15.68 -12.19
CA GLY A 640 -25.63 16.12 -10.81
C GLY A 640 -24.32 15.60 -10.21
N TYR A 641 -23.49 14.90 -10.97
CA TYR A 641 -22.25 14.31 -10.49
C TYR A 641 -21.03 15.21 -10.68
N ARG A 642 -19.94 14.88 -9.96
CA ARG A 642 -18.65 15.56 -10.02
C ARG A 642 -17.59 14.70 -10.70
N LEU A 643 -16.55 15.37 -11.20
CA LEU A 643 -15.37 14.76 -11.82
C LEU A 643 -14.12 15.26 -11.09
N ALA A 644 -13.09 14.43 -10.96
CA ALA A 644 -11.84 14.84 -10.32
C ALA A 644 -10.58 14.36 -11.03
N ILE A 645 -9.55 15.20 -11.01
CA ILE A 645 -8.19 14.82 -11.38
C ILE A 645 -7.50 14.33 -10.11
N VAL A 646 -6.99 13.10 -10.15
CA VAL A 646 -6.23 12.50 -9.04
C VAL A 646 -4.78 12.89 -9.20
N GLU A 647 -4.34 13.80 -8.34
CA GLU A 647 -3.07 14.49 -8.52
C GLU A 647 -1.86 13.59 -8.22
N ASP A 648 -2.02 12.56 -7.40
CA ASP A 648 -0.98 11.55 -7.16
C ASP A 648 -1.17 10.27 -7.98
N ALA A 649 -1.92 10.33 -9.09
CA ALA A 649 -1.99 9.28 -10.10
C ALA A 649 -1.38 9.78 -11.41
N PHE A 650 -0.61 8.93 -12.08
CA PHE A 650 0.07 9.28 -13.32
C PHE A 650 -0.10 8.18 -14.37
N VAL A 651 -0.32 8.55 -15.62
CA VAL A 651 -0.24 7.63 -16.78
C VAL A 651 0.47 8.33 -17.92
N TYR A 652 1.52 7.69 -18.45
CA TYR A 652 2.23 8.20 -19.62
C TYR A 652 1.39 7.98 -20.88
N HIS A 653 1.36 8.97 -21.77
CA HIS A 653 0.61 8.94 -23.02
C HIS A 653 1.51 9.39 -24.18
N HIS A 654 1.54 8.61 -25.27
CA HIS A 654 2.28 8.94 -26.49
C HIS A 654 1.64 10.08 -27.32
N GLY A 655 0.39 10.43 -27.02
CA GLY A 655 -0.32 11.56 -27.58
C GLY A 655 -1.03 11.25 -28.90
N SER A 656 -2.08 10.42 -28.84
CA SER A 656 -3.04 10.21 -29.93
C SER A 656 -2.41 9.75 -31.25
N VAL A 657 -1.61 8.68 -31.20
CA VAL A 657 -0.81 8.19 -32.34
C VAL A 657 -1.67 7.89 -33.57
N THR A 658 -2.88 7.36 -33.40
CA THR A 658 -3.79 7.00 -34.51
C THR A 658 -4.36 8.24 -35.21
N ILE A 659 -4.74 9.28 -34.46
CA ILE A 659 -5.30 10.52 -35.02
C ILE A 659 -4.22 11.34 -35.72
N LYS A 660 -2.99 11.35 -35.21
CA LYS A 660 -1.83 12.01 -35.84
C LYS A 660 -1.49 11.47 -37.23
N LYS A 661 -1.96 10.27 -37.60
CA LYS A 661 -1.80 9.69 -38.95
C LYS A 661 -2.84 10.20 -39.96
N LEU A 662 -3.90 10.89 -39.52
CA LEU A 662 -4.86 11.51 -40.42
C LEU A 662 -4.20 12.67 -41.18
N LYS A 663 -4.53 12.83 -42.46
CA LYS A 663 -4.10 14.00 -43.24
C LYS A 663 -4.73 15.26 -42.62
N ASN A 664 -3.97 16.36 -42.55
CA ASN A 664 -4.40 17.60 -41.88
C ASN A 664 -5.79 18.11 -42.30
N HIS A 665 -6.18 17.97 -43.58
CA HIS A 665 -7.53 18.38 -44.03
C HIS A 665 -8.64 17.50 -43.43
N VAL A 666 -8.44 16.17 -43.39
CA VAL A 666 -9.39 15.22 -42.78
C VAL A 666 -9.52 15.47 -41.27
N TYR A 667 -8.41 15.74 -40.60
CA TYR A 667 -8.40 16.12 -39.19
C TYR A 667 -9.24 17.39 -38.96
N ASN A 668 -8.98 18.46 -39.72
CA ASN A 668 -9.68 19.73 -39.57
C ASN A 668 -11.17 19.63 -39.89
N GLU A 669 -11.55 18.86 -40.91
CA GLU A 669 -12.95 18.60 -41.25
C GLU A 669 -13.68 17.85 -40.13
N LEU A 670 -13.07 16.79 -39.59
CA LEU A 670 -13.63 16.04 -38.46
C LEU A 670 -13.75 16.91 -37.21
N TRP A 671 -12.71 17.68 -36.89
CA TRP A 671 -12.70 18.63 -35.79
C TRP A 671 -13.84 19.64 -35.88
N ASN A 672 -13.97 20.32 -37.04
CA ASN A 672 -15.00 21.33 -37.24
C ASN A 672 -16.41 20.74 -37.19
N LYS A 673 -16.61 19.54 -37.79
CA LYS A 673 -17.88 18.81 -37.74
C LYS A 673 -18.27 18.48 -36.30
N ASN A 674 -17.37 17.85 -35.54
CA ASN A 674 -17.66 17.39 -34.19
C ASN A 674 -17.81 18.55 -33.20
N LYS A 675 -17.04 19.63 -33.39
CA LYS A 675 -17.24 20.89 -32.66
C LYS A 675 -18.65 21.44 -32.89
N ALA A 676 -19.06 21.58 -34.15
CA ALA A 676 -20.39 22.11 -34.47
C ALA A 676 -21.52 21.22 -33.90
N TYR A 677 -21.34 19.89 -33.93
CA TYR A 677 -22.28 18.96 -33.32
C TYR A 677 -22.35 19.12 -31.79
N TYR A 678 -21.21 19.22 -31.10
CA TYR A 678 -21.16 19.50 -29.67
C TYR A 678 -21.87 20.81 -29.32
N GLU A 679 -21.56 21.89 -30.04
CA GLU A 679 -22.14 23.22 -29.79
C GLU A 679 -23.65 23.24 -30.02
N GLN A 680 -24.12 22.53 -31.05
CA GLN A 680 -25.55 22.34 -31.31
C GLN A 680 -26.22 21.53 -30.20
N LYS A 681 -25.65 20.38 -29.84
CA LYS A 681 -26.21 19.46 -28.83
C LYS A 681 -26.36 20.11 -27.47
N TRP A 682 -25.39 20.92 -27.05
CA TRP A 682 -25.39 21.59 -25.76
C TRP A 682 -25.88 23.04 -25.80
N SER A 683 -26.26 23.55 -26.97
CA SER A 683 -26.69 24.94 -27.18
C SER A 683 -25.72 25.96 -26.57
N LYS A 684 -24.41 25.73 -26.73
CA LYS A 684 -23.35 26.56 -26.14
C LYS A 684 -22.06 26.50 -26.97
N PRO A 685 -21.26 27.58 -27.00
CA PRO A 685 -19.97 27.55 -27.68
C PRO A 685 -18.97 26.66 -26.93
N TRP A 686 -18.16 25.91 -27.67
CA TRP A 686 -17.07 25.14 -27.11
C TRP A 686 -15.94 26.07 -26.67
N ARG A 687 -15.37 25.80 -25.50
CA ARG A 687 -14.25 26.55 -24.95
C ARG A 687 -13.05 25.63 -24.84
N SER A 688 -11.88 26.14 -25.21
CA SER A 688 -10.64 25.39 -25.01
C SER A 688 -10.52 24.98 -23.54
N PRO A 689 -10.18 23.71 -23.27
CA PRO A 689 -9.87 23.26 -21.92
C PRO A 689 -8.76 24.11 -21.29
N LYS A 690 -8.78 24.19 -19.96
CA LYS A 690 -7.67 24.76 -19.20
C LYS A 690 -6.43 23.88 -19.42
N GLY A 691 -5.26 24.49 -19.58
CA GLY A 691 -4.00 23.75 -19.60
C GLY A 691 -3.59 23.25 -18.21
N PRO A 692 -2.38 22.67 -18.06
CA PRO A 692 -1.79 22.31 -16.77
C PRO A 692 -2.06 23.34 -15.68
N ASP A 693 -2.38 22.86 -14.48
CA ASP A 693 -2.41 23.72 -13.29
C ASP A 693 -0.97 24.15 -12.94
N SER A 694 -0.48 25.20 -13.60
CA SER A 694 0.83 25.78 -13.37
C SER A 694 0.77 27.29 -13.59
N LEU A 695 1.22 28.06 -12.59
CA LEU A 695 1.20 29.51 -12.62
C LEU A 695 1.99 30.07 -13.80
N PHE A 696 3.07 29.37 -14.20
CA PHE A 696 3.96 29.79 -15.28
C PHE A 696 3.82 28.94 -16.54
N HIS A 697 2.69 28.25 -16.70
CA HIS A 697 2.43 27.45 -17.90
C HIS A 697 2.54 28.31 -19.17
N MET A 698 3.41 27.88 -20.10
CA MET A 698 3.76 28.57 -21.35
C MET A 698 4.31 30.00 -21.18
N VAL A 699 4.82 30.37 -20.01
CA VAL A 699 5.45 31.68 -19.77
C VAL A 699 6.96 31.52 -19.69
N GLU A 700 7.68 32.24 -20.54
CA GLU A 700 9.15 32.22 -20.54
C GLU A 700 9.78 33.59 -20.23
N ARG A 701 8.98 34.65 -20.27
CA ARG A 701 9.43 36.02 -20.07
C ARG A 701 9.50 36.37 -18.57
N PRO A 702 10.66 36.84 -18.07
CA PRO A 702 10.83 37.18 -16.66
C PRO A 702 9.84 38.22 -16.13
N ASP A 703 9.53 39.24 -16.91
CA ASP A 703 8.60 40.31 -16.53
C ASP A 703 7.15 39.81 -16.43
N GLU A 704 6.75 38.88 -17.30
CA GLU A 704 5.44 38.22 -17.23
C GLU A 704 5.34 37.28 -16.03
N ILE A 705 6.41 36.54 -15.71
CA ILE A 705 6.49 35.69 -14.51
C ILE A 705 6.32 36.54 -13.25
N ALA A 706 7.05 37.66 -13.15
CA ALA A 706 6.92 38.62 -12.05
C ALA A 706 5.47 39.17 -11.95
N SER A 707 4.86 39.51 -13.08
CA SER A 707 3.46 39.95 -13.12
C SER A 707 2.50 38.90 -12.57
N ARG A 708 2.66 37.62 -12.96
CA ARG A 708 1.80 36.53 -12.46
C ARG A 708 1.98 36.25 -10.97
N ILE A 709 3.22 36.36 -10.47
CA ILE A 709 3.50 36.28 -9.03
C ILE A 709 2.72 37.37 -8.28
N ASN A 710 2.82 38.62 -8.73
CA ASN A 710 2.14 39.75 -8.09
C ASN A 710 0.61 39.60 -8.14
N GLN A 711 0.06 39.08 -9.23
CA GLN A 711 -1.37 38.84 -9.38
C GLN A 711 -1.89 37.68 -8.53
N ALA A 712 -1.08 36.63 -8.33
CA ALA A 712 -1.44 35.49 -7.50
C ALA A 712 -1.56 35.86 -6.00
N GLY A 713 -0.92 36.95 -5.58
CA GLY A 713 -0.97 37.44 -4.19
C GLY A 713 -0.39 36.46 -3.16
N THR A 714 0.36 35.45 -3.63
CA THR A 714 1.02 34.45 -2.78
C THR A 714 2.42 34.91 -2.43
N LYS A 715 2.88 34.66 -1.21
CA LYS A 715 4.24 35.00 -0.79
C LYS A 715 5.25 34.15 -1.52
N VAL A 716 6.33 34.73 -2.03
CA VAL A 716 7.32 34.00 -2.83
C VAL A 716 8.64 33.90 -2.09
N VAL A 717 9.11 32.67 -1.94
CA VAL A 717 10.41 32.36 -1.34
C VAL A 717 11.36 31.87 -2.44
N LEU A 718 12.50 32.56 -2.59
CA LEU A 718 13.61 32.07 -3.40
C LEU A 718 14.55 31.24 -2.54
N VAL A 719 14.82 30.02 -2.97
CA VAL A 719 15.80 29.14 -2.33
C VAL A 719 17.03 28.97 -3.21
N LEU A 720 18.20 29.30 -2.64
CA LEU A 720 19.52 29.21 -3.25
C LEU A 720 20.32 28.07 -2.61
N GLY A 721 20.04 26.86 -3.08
CA GLY A 721 20.76 25.63 -2.72
C GLY A 721 21.90 25.31 -3.69
N LEU A 722 22.27 24.04 -3.79
CA LEU A 722 23.18 23.57 -4.83
C LEU A 722 22.49 23.56 -6.21
N THR A 723 23.26 23.75 -7.27
CA THR A 723 22.75 23.75 -8.66
C THR A 723 22.35 22.36 -9.17
N VAL A 724 22.57 21.31 -8.38
CA VAL A 724 22.16 19.94 -8.69
C VAL A 724 21.26 19.43 -7.57
N TRP A 725 20.04 19.04 -7.93
CA TRP A 725 19.13 18.30 -7.05
C TRP A 725 19.56 16.83 -7.00
N GLU A 726 20.17 16.45 -5.88
CA GLU A 726 20.70 15.12 -5.64
C GLU A 726 19.62 14.11 -5.22
N ASN A 727 19.95 12.82 -5.32
CA ASN A 727 19.02 11.74 -4.97
C ASN A 727 18.89 11.49 -3.47
N ASN A 728 20.00 11.64 -2.73
CA ASN A 728 19.98 11.54 -1.27
C ASN A 728 19.72 12.95 -0.75
N PRO A 729 18.50 13.25 -0.26
CA PRO A 729 18.11 14.61 0.04
C PRO A 729 19.01 15.19 1.13
N ARG A 730 19.83 16.17 0.75
CA ARG A 730 20.61 16.94 1.72
C ARG A 730 19.66 17.81 2.55
N ARG A 731 20.15 18.31 3.68
CA ARG A 731 19.44 19.24 4.58
C ARG A 731 18.67 20.33 3.82
N TRP A 732 19.28 20.95 2.82
CA TRP A 732 18.65 22.00 2.04
C TRP A 732 17.45 21.54 1.21
N GLN A 733 17.48 20.32 0.65
CA GLN A 733 16.34 19.74 -0.06
C GLN A 733 15.20 19.41 0.91
N GLN A 734 15.52 19.07 2.17
CA GLN A 734 14.51 18.91 3.23
C GLN A 734 13.85 20.24 3.59
N ILE A 735 14.63 21.32 3.69
CA ILE A 735 14.10 22.68 3.91
C ILE A 735 13.18 23.09 2.75
N VAL A 736 13.60 22.88 1.49
CA VAL A 736 12.75 23.15 0.31
C VAL A 736 11.43 22.39 0.37
N LYS A 737 11.48 21.08 0.70
CA LYS A 737 10.28 20.25 0.81
C LYS A 737 9.34 20.79 1.90
N GLY A 738 9.86 21.06 3.10
CA GLY A 738 9.04 21.60 4.20
C GLY A 738 8.45 22.99 3.88
N LEU A 739 9.20 23.90 3.26
CA LEU A 739 8.66 25.19 2.83
C LEU A 739 7.53 25.03 1.80
N SER A 740 7.61 24.02 0.93
CA SER A 740 6.58 23.78 -0.09
C SER A 740 5.29 23.15 0.44
N GLU A 741 5.27 22.72 1.70
CA GLU A 741 4.07 22.22 2.37
C GLU A 741 3.17 23.37 2.86
N ASP A 742 3.74 24.55 3.09
CA ASP A 742 3.01 25.74 3.52
C ASP A 742 2.05 26.25 2.44
N GLU A 743 0.80 26.53 2.83
CA GLU A 743 -0.23 26.92 1.89
C GLU A 743 -0.15 28.34 1.37
N HIS A 744 0.59 29.18 2.08
CA HIS A 744 0.71 30.60 1.81
C HIS A 744 1.99 30.93 1.02
N LEU A 745 2.84 29.92 0.76
CA LEU A 745 4.12 30.08 0.09
C LEU A 745 4.13 29.50 -1.32
N LEU A 746 4.75 30.25 -2.24
CA LEU A 746 5.22 29.81 -3.53
C LEU A 746 6.75 29.66 -3.45
N VAL A 747 7.26 28.44 -3.60
CA VAL A 747 8.69 28.17 -3.47
C VAL A 747 9.32 28.08 -4.86
N ILE A 748 10.30 28.94 -5.12
CA ILE A 748 11.11 28.92 -6.34
C ILE A 748 12.54 28.51 -5.97
N VAL A 749 13.04 27.44 -6.58
CA VAL A 749 14.39 26.94 -6.36
C VAL A 749 15.23 27.19 -7.60
N TYR A 750 16.37 27.86 -7.42
CA TYR A 750 17.35 27.96 -8.49
C TYR A 750 18.18 26.67 -8.58
N THR A 751 18.01 25.92 -9.66
CA THR A 751 18.72 24.66 -9.90
C THR A 751 18.86 24.38 -11.39
N HIS A 752 19.94 23.71 -11.77
CA HIS A 752 20.23 23.37 -13.18
C HIS A 752 19.84 21.94 -13.48
N VAL A 753 20.05 21.01 -12.56
CA VAL A 753 19.88 19.57 -12.83
C VAL A 753 18.94 18.94 -11.82
N TYR A 754 17.93 18.22 -12.30
CA TYR A 754 16.97 17.46 -11.51
C TYR A 754 16.98 15.98 -11.93
N HIS A 755 17.36 15.09 -11.01
CA HIS A 755 17.57 13.65 -11.27
C HIS A 755 18.43 13.33 -12.51
N GLY A 756 19.41 14.19 -12.82
CA GLY A 756 20.29 14.03 -13.98
C GLY A 756 19.76 14.69 -15.27
N HIS A 757 18.61 15.34 -15.23
CA HIS A 757 18.01 16.05 -16.36
C HIS A 757 18.12 17.56 -16.18
N LEU A 758 18.45 18.27 -17.25
CA LEU A 758 18.52 19.74 -17.25
C LEU A 758 17.12 20.34 -17.04
N ILE A 759 16.99 21.23 -16.06
CA ILE A 759 15.83 22.11 -15.94
C ILE A 759 15.98 23.21 -16.99
N VAL A 760 14.95 23.40 -17.80
CA VAL A 760 14.91 24.43 -18.83
C VAL A 760 13.79 25.41 -18.50
N GLY A 761 14.12 26.69 -18.30
CA GLY A 761 13.14 27.70 -17.94
C GLY A 761 12.66 27.53 -16.50
N THR A 762 11.41 27.89 -16.25
CA THR A 762 10.73 27.67 -14.96
C THR A 762 9.73 26.53 -15.12
N ARG A 763 9.79 25.55 -14.22
CA ARG A 763 9.00 24.32 -14.31
C ARG A 763 8.33 24.01 -12.99
N LYS A 764 7.04 23.69 -13.01
CA LYS A 764 6.31 23.22 -11.82
C LYS A 764 6.71 21.77 -11.51
N ILE A 765 7.14 21.54 -10.28
CA ILE A 765 7.65 20.24 -9.80
C ILE A 765 6.70 19.62 -8.76
N GLY A 766 6.03 20.47 -7.98
CA GLY A 766 5.03 20.08 -6.97
C GLY A 766 3.87 21.08 -6.93
N PRO A 767 2.90 20.89 -6.02
CA PRO A 767 1.73 21.77 -5.91
C PRO A 767 2.08 23.27 -5.86
N ARG A 768 3.12 23.63 -5.10
CA ARG A 768 3.59 25.02 -4.90
C ARG A 768 5.10 25.19 -5.10
N LEU A 769 5.74 24.21 -5.75
CA LEU A 769 7.19 24.16 -5.92
C LEU A 769 7.58 24.30 -7.39
N TYR A 770 8.46 25.24 -7.68
CA TYR A 770 8.98 25.52 -9.02
C TYR A 770 10.50 25.46 -9.03
N PHE A 771 11.06 24.81 -10.05
CA PHE A 771 12.48 24.82 -10.32
C PHE A 771 12.77 25.75 -11.50
N THR A 772 13.88 26.47 -11.42
CA THR A 772 14.29 27.38 -12.48
C THR A 772 15.80 27.39 -12.66
N ASN A 773 16.25 27.42 -13.92
CA ASN A 773 17.65 27.71 -14.27
C ASN A 773 17.85 29.17 -14.74
N ARG A 774 16.81 30.00 -14.57
CA ARG A 774 16.74 31.37 -15.09
C ARG A 774 17.19 32.39 -14.05
N ILE A 775 18.47 32.76 -14.11
CA ILE A 775 19.07 33.79 -13.25
C ILE A 775 18.54 35.20 -13.54
N ASP A 776 18.01 35.43 -14.75
CA ASP A 776 17.39 36.67 -15.18
C ASP A 776 16.05 36.96 -14.50
N LEU A 777 15.42 35.97 -13.86
CA LEU A 777 14.26 36.20 -13.00
C LEU A 777 14.58 37.07 -11.80
N PHE A 778 15.82 37.05 -11.33
CA PHE A 778 16.20 37.71 -10.09
C PHE A 778 16.03 39.23 -10.15
N SER A 779 16.21 39.84 -11.33
CA SER A 779 16.01 41.29 -11.50
C SER A 779 14.56 41.71 -11.65
N GLU A 780 13.65 40.81 -12.02
CA GLU A 780 12.25 41.14 -12.28
C GLU A 780 11.32 40.79 -11.11
N VAL A 781 11.68 39.77 -10.32
CA VAL A 781 10.87 39.29 -9.20
C VAL A 781 11.41 39.85 -7.89
N ARG A 782 10.56 40.56 -7.14
CA ARG A 782 10.82 40.85 -5.73
C ARG A 782 10.36 39.67 -4.90
N PHE A 783 11.28 39.07 -4.15
CA PHE A 783 10.98 37.94 -3.28
C PHE A 783 10.64 38.43 -1.88
N ASP A 784 9.68 37.78 -1.22
CA ASP A 784 9.38 38.07 0.19
C ASP A 784 10.51 37.59 1.10
N GLN A 785 11.12 36.45 0.74
CA GLN A 785 12.30 35.91 1.41
C GLN A 785 13.28 35.26 0.43
N VAL A 786 14.56 35.34 0.77
CA VAL A 786 15.63 34.62 0.08
C VAL A 786 16.38 33.77 1.11
N VAL A 787 16.46 32.46 0.84
CA VAL A 787 17.08 31.49 1.74
C VAL A 787 18.32 30.90 1.09
N TYR A 788 19.47 31.13 1.69
CA TYR A 788 20.76 30.53 1.34
C TYR A 788 20.95 29.22 2.11
N CYS A 789 21.01 28.11 1.38
CA CYS A 789 21.12 26.77 1.97
C CYS A 789 21.98 25.83 1.12
N GLY A 790 23.09 26.33 0.59
CA GLY A 790 24.10 25.54 -0.11
C GLY A 790 24.83 26.29 -1.20
N SER A 791 24.21 27.32 -1.81
CA SER A 791 24.90 28.19 -2.75
C SER A 791 25.84 29.14 -2.02
N THR A 792 27.08 29.31 -2.51
CA THR A 792 27.98 30.38 -2.10
C THR A 792 27.92 31.59 -3.03
N ASP A 793 27.12 31.51 -4.10
CA ASP A 793 27.02 32.56 -5.10
C ASP A 793 26.09 33.68 -4.60
N VAL A 794 26.65 34.89 -4.47
CA VAL A 794 25.88 36.09 -4.12
C VAL A 794 25.45 36.80 -5.40
N HIS A 795 24.15 36.92 -5.59
CA HIS A 795 23.56 37.52 -6.80
C HIS A 795 23.09 38.94 -6.49
N SER A 796 23.81 39.94 -6.99
CA SER A 796 23.51 41.37 -6.75
C SER A 796 22.15 41.85 -7.26
N LYS A 797 21.53 41.09 -8.16
CA LYS A 797 20.19 41.39 -8.72
C LYS A 797 19.05 40.84 -7.89
N VAL A 798 19.30 39.99 -6.88
CA VAL A 798 18.24 39.43 -6.03
C VAL A 798 17.79 40.48 -5.01
N HIS A 799 16.49 40.77 -4.98
CA HIS A 799 15.91 41.76 -4.07
C HIS A 799 14.87 41.12 -3.13
N SER A 800 15.11 41.28 -1.82
CA SER A 800 14.23 40.84 -0.73
C SER A 800 14.39 41.75 0.49
N ASP A 801 13.36 41.86 1.32
CA ASP A 801 13.46 42.54 2.62
C ASP A 801 14.06 41.62 3.70
N HIS A 802 14.04 40.31 3.47
CA HIS A 802 14.52 39.28 4.40
C HIS A 802 15.46 38.30 3.69
N TYR A 803 16.69 38.19 4.20
CA TYR A 803 17.67 37.21 3.75
C TYR A 803 18.02 36.28 4.91
N TRP A 804 17.99 34.98 4.64
CA TRP A 804 18.28 33.94 5.62
C TRP A 804 19.43 33.05 5.14
N VAL A 805 20.25 32.56 6.06
CA VAL A 805 21.24 31.52 5.79
C VAL A 805 21.11 30.36 6.77
N ASP A 806 21.05 29.14 6.25
CA ASP A 806 21.09 27.93 7.06
C ASP A 806 22.53 27.55 7.39
N SER A 807 22.99 27.88 8.60
CA SER A 807 24.39 27.69 9.02
C SER A 807 24.88 26.24 8.88
N LEU A 808 24.01 25.26 9.04
CA LEU A 808 24.32 23.83 8.96
C LEU A 808 24.48 23.30 7.52
N SER A 809 24.15 24.10 6.51
CA SER A 809 24.37 23.76 5.10
C SER A 809 25.77 24.17 4.59
N TYR A 810 26.58 24.82 5.43
CA TYR A 810 27.88 25.39 5.03
C TYR A 810 29.02 24.99 5.97
N HIS A 811 30.24 24.99 5.43
CA HIS A 811 31.43 25.08 6.26
C HIS A 811 31.63 26.51 6.78
N GLU A 812 32.35 26.67 7.89
CA GLU A 812 32.54 27.95 8.59
C GLU A 812 33.09 29.06 7.68
N GLU A 813 34.07 28.74 6.83
CA GLU A 813 34.64 29.70 5.87
C GLU A 813 33.61 30.20 4.84
N GLN A 814 32.75 29.29 4.34
CA GLN A 814 31.71 29.63 3.37
C GLN A 814 30.62 30.51 4.01
N LEU A 815 30.23 30.18 5.25
CA LEU A 815 29.25 30.96 6.01
C LEU A 815 29.77 32.38 6.28
N ASN A 816 31.01 32.51 6.75
CA ASN A 816 31.64 33.81 7.00
C ASN A 816 31.76 34.65 5.71
N SER A 817 32.02 34.00 4.57
CA SER A 817 32.05 34.67 3.28
C SER A 817 30.68 35.23 2.88
N LEU A 818 29.58 34.52 3.15
CA LEU A 818 28.23 35.03 2.89
C LEU A 818 27.85 36.18 3.82
N LEU A 819 28.13 36.05 5.12
CA LEU A 819 27.85 37.07 6.14
C LEU A 819 28.59 38.39 5.87
N THR A 820 29.77 38.35 5.25
CA THR A 820 30.52 39.55 4.87
C THR A 820 30.01 40.20 3.59
N GLN A 821 29.41 39.43 2.68
CA GLN A 821 28.90 39.93 1.40
C GLN A 821 27.45 40.42 1.47
N ILE A 822 26.67 39.96 2.45
CA ILE A 822 25.24 40.29 2.61
C ILE A 822 25.02 40.90 4.01
N SER A 823 24.86 42.22 4.07
CA SER A 823 24.89 42.99 5.33
C SER A 823 23.68 42.79 6.25
N ASN A 824 22.56 42.26 5.76
CA ASN A 824 21.32 42.00 6.50
C ASN A 824 20.94 40.51 6.54
N LEU A 825 21.92 39.61 6.38
CA LEU A 825 21.71 38.17 6.39
C LEU A 825 21.48 37.65 7.81
N GLN A 826 20.30 37.07 8.05
CA GLN A 826 19.94 36.45 9.32
C GLN A 826 20.34 34.97 9.33
N VAL A 827 20.95 34.51 10.42
CA VAL A 827 21.43 33.14 10.56
C VAL A 827 20.34 32.29 11.21
N LEU A 828 19.98 31.18 10.57
CA LEU A 828 19.27 30.11 11.23
C LEU A 828 20.29 29.34 12.07
N ASP A 829 20.06 29.32 13.38
CA ASP A 829 20.91 28.66 14.38
C ASP A 829 21.09 27.16 14.07
N ARG A 830 21.91 26.46 14.86
CA ARG A 830 22.13 25.00 14.70
C ARG A 830 20.90 24.18 15.15
N ILE A 831 19.77 24.40 14.51
CA ILE A 831 18.47 23.78 14.76
C ILE A 831 18.16 22.71 13.70
N GLY A 832 17.26 21.77 14.00
CA GLY A 832 16.81 20.75 13.05
C GLY A 832 16.19 21.37 11.79
N ALA A 833 16.18 20.64 10.67
CA ALA A 833 15.61 21.14 9.41
C ALA A 833 14.12 21.54 9.57
N THR A 834 13.36 20.75 10.34
CA THR A 834 11.97 21.03 10.68
C THR A 834 11.80 22.34 11.46
N GLN A 835 12.67 22.58 12.45
CA GLN A 835 12.65 23.82 13.24
C GLN A 835 13.01 25.02 12.36
N ALA A 836 14.00 24.86 11.47
CA ALA A 836 14.36 25.89 10.50
C ALA A 836 13.19 26.25 9.58
N VAL A 837 12.47 25.25 9.06
CA VAL A 837 11.25 25.47 8.26
C VAL A 837 10.20 26.24 9.07
N SER A 838 9.91 25.81 10.31
CA SER A 838 8.93 26.50 11.17
C SER A 838 9.29 27.98 11.41
N HIS A 839 10.57 28.28 11.64
CA HIS A 839 11.04 29.65 11.80
C HIS A 839 10.88 30.47 10.51
N LEU A 840 11.30 29.92 9.38
CA LEU A 840 11.16 30.56 8.08
C LEU A 840 9.68 30.85 7.77
N CYS A 841 8.80 29.85 7.85
CA CYS A 841 7.36 30.03 7.66
C CYS A 841 6.79 31.10 8.59
N SER A 842 7.07 31.05 9.90
CA SER A 842 6.55 32.02 10.86
C SER A 842 7.00 33.45 10.55
N SER A 843 8.24 33.63 10.10
CA SER A 843 8.77 34.94 9.75
C SER A 843 8.11 35.53 8.49
N VAL A 844 7.73 34.69 7.52
CA VAL A 844 6.93 35.14 6.35
C VAL A 844 5.54 35.61 6.80
N HIS A 845 4.91 34.89 7.73
CA HIS A 845 3.57 35.20 8.22
C HIS A 845 3.54 36.44 9.14
N ALA A 846 4.53 36.62 10.01
CA ALA A 846 4.58 37.75 10.95
C ALA A 846 4.70 39.11 10.26
N ALA A 847 5.28 39.18 9.05
CA ALA A 847 5.30 40.39 8.23
C ALA A 847 3.90 40.86 7.79
N THR A 848 2.86 40.03 7.95
CA THR A 848 1.47 40.30 7.53
C THR A 848 0.64 41.03 8.59
N GLU A 849 0.94 40.87 9.89
CA GLU A 849 0.17 41.52 10.98
C GLU A 849 0.49 43.01 11.14
N ILE A 850 1.62 43.48 10.58
CA ILE A 850 2.05 44.88 10.70
C ILE A 850 1.45 45.77 9.58
N THR A 851 0.81 45.18 8.56
CA THR A 851 0.24 45.93 7.42
C THR A 851 -1.29 45.94 7.35
N THR A 852 -2.00 45.38 8.34
CA THR A 852 -3.48 45.42 8.45
C THR A 852 -3.99 46.04 9.76
N LYS A 853 -3.25 46.98 10.36
CA LYS A 853 -3.75 47.87 11.42
C LYS A 853 -3.69 49.33 11.03
#